data_AF-A0A2S0WP11-F1
#
_entry.id   AF-A0A2S0WP11-F1
#
_cell.length_a   1.000
_cell.length_b   1.000
_cell.length_c   1.000
_cell.angle_alpha   90.00
_cell.angle_beta   90.00
_cell.angle_gamma   90.00
#
_symmetry.space_group_name_H-M   'P 1'
#
loop_
_entity.id
_entity.type
_entity.pdbx_description
1 polymer ?
#
loop_
_entity_poly.entity_id
_entity_poly.type
_entity_poly.pdbx_seq_one_letter_code
_entity_poly.pdbx_strand_id
1 'polypeptide(L)'
;MTTDQPDPNDADESRTDADESRTDADESRTDADESRTDADESRTAPEAGLVVEDDELDLDLHDDEPAAPQDADDDEDPEPDDAFTDDEVEDVLGDDDPVSPDEDDADDEESADDEPVAAAPAHAVSDDPEDEHDLRPAHHPADVVVPASAFPDEVDEPRQDEEPPAGPVKKRKRHWFRNTLLLVIVLAGALYVAGYFLTGSRMPANAMIGGVDVGGKSPSAARTLVDRELSQRADRPIELTHGKKDFQIAPKDAGLALDVDGTVEAAGGRRSWDPRDMIALFAGDHETDPVLDVDDALLQSTIGTISESVDKDVVEAQITFPDGKPVARKPKPGLVVSKSDTADAIRSTYLVSDKPITVPTVEVEPSVDEDALADAMDTTAKTAVSGPVTLSVGDKDVELPVSAYAPALVIRVENGRLTPRLDAKKLAGPLTDSTTGIGKKAVDATVRIQNGKPVVVPGKEGLGLQPKEMATKLVPVLSRTGDERTLEVEAKVVKPLFTTKDAKALKITEKISEFETSFPYAEYRNTNQGRAAELMDGTLIKPGETFSFNDVVGERTEANGFVNGTVINGGVFREELGGGVSQVATTMYNAGFFGGMDDVEHHPHAFYIDRYPVGREATVYFGSLDLRWKNPTKYGVLVRSYVKKSTPSSPGRMHVELWSTKVWDKIEAGRSERRNGRTPGTQYDDTNRCVPQGPVEGFDIDIYRTFFRDGKKVKTETDTANYQAADRVVCGKKPKGD
;
A
#
# COMPACT_ATOMS: atom_id res chain seq x y z
N MET A 1 -11.85 19.56 70.93
CA MET A 1 -11.47 19.68 72.35
C MET A 1 -11.45 18.28 72.94
N THR A 2 -10.24 17.82 73.29
CA THR A 2 -9.89 16.85 74.37
C THR A 2 -10.71 15.56 74.52
N THR A 3 -10.18 14.41 74.05
CA THR A 3 -9.29 13.43 74.72
C THR A 3 -10.02 12.50 75.69
N ASP A 4 -9.90 11.17 75.48
CA ASP A 4 -9.34 10.28 76.50
C ASP A 4 -9.08 8.84 76.00
N GLN A 5 -7.90 8.34 76.32
CA GLN A 5 -7.54 6.92 76.54
C GLN A 5 -6.99 6.85 77.97
N PRO A 6 -7.20 5.77 78.75
CA PRO A 6 -6.15 4.73 78.91
C PRO A 6 -6.71 3.30 79.17
N ASP A 7 -6.13 2.19 78.66
CA ASP A 7 -4.98 1.36 79.16
C ASP A 7 -5.48 0.08 79.94
N PRO A 8 -4.66 -0.95 80.28
CA PRO A 8 -4.77 -2.33 79.76
C PRO A 8 -4.89 -3.39 80.88
N ASN A 9 -4.95 -4.70 80.56
CA ASN A 9 -4.59 -5.73 81.54
C ASN A 9 -4.18 -7.10 80.97
N ASP A 10 -3.02 -7.53 81.46
CA ASP A 10 -2.58 -8.86 81.90
C ASP A 10 -2.42 -10.09 80.98
N ALA A 11 -1.23 -10.68 81.17
CA ALA A 11 -0.72 -11.93 80.68
C ALA A 11 -0.84 -13.06 81.73
N ASP A 12 -0.77 -14.31 81.23
CA ASP A 12 0.18 -15.36 81.62
C ASP A 12 -0.39 -16.76 81.97
N GLU A 13 0.39 -17.78 81.57
CA GLU A 13 0.48 -19.19 82.01
C GLU A 13 -0.61 -20.20 81.56
N SER A 14 -0.34 -21.44 81.08
CA SER A 14 0.88 -22.26 81.03
C SER A 14 0.72 -23.59 80.22
N ARG A 15 1.86 -24.04 79.62
CA ARG A 15 2.51 -25.40 79.62
C ARG A 15 1.92 -26.63 78.87
N THR A 16 2.58 -27.13 77.78
CA THR A 16 3.64 -28.21 77.62
C THR A 16 3.10 -29.66 77.59
N ASP A 17 3.55 -30.68 76.84
CA ASP A 17 4.71 -30.94 75.95
C ASP A 17 4.51 -32.32 75.22
N ALA A 18 5.41 -32.62 74.26
CA ALA A 18 5.82 -33.93 73.67
C ALA A 18 5.08 -34.39 72.38
N ASP A 19 5.69 -34.96 71.33
CA ASP A 19 7.00 -35.61 71.14
C ASP A 19 7.38 -35.67 69.62
N GLU A 20 8.64 -36.04 69.36
CA GLU A 20 9.49 -35.95 68.18
C GLU A 20 9.19 -36.81 66.92
N SER A 21 9.78 -36.40 65.77
CA SER A 21 10.66 -37.17 64.83
C SER A 21 10.42 -36.79 63.35
N ARG A 22 11.40 -36.13 62.68
CA ARG A 22 12.39 -36.65 61.69
C ARG A 22 11.74 -37.25 60.44
N THR A 23 12.12 -37.01 59.18
CA THR A 23 13.35 -36.53 58.48
C THR A 23 12.98 -36.49 56.99
N ASP A 24 13.50 -35.56 56.18
CA ASP A 24 13.53 -35.72 54.73
C ASP A 24 14.94 -35.44 54.18
N ALA A 25 15.39 -36.37 53.34
CA ALA A 25 16.63 -36.38 52.61
C ALA A 25 16.34 -36.30 51.10
N ASP A 26 17.38 -35.84 50.41
CA ASP A 26 17.47 -35.30 49.07
C ASP A 26 17.54 -36.35 47.94
N GLU A 27 17.40 -35.84 46.71
CA GLU A 27 17.85 -36.33 45.40
C GLU A 27 17.03 -37.37 44.61
N SER A 28 16.38 -36.90 43.53
CA SER A 28 16.77 -37.27 42.15
C SER A 28 16.14 -36.35 41.08
N ARG A 29 17.02 -35.53 40.50
CA ARG A 29 17.04 -34.96 39.14
C ARG A 29 17.10 -36.10 38.08
N THR A 30 16.81 -36.00 36.78
CA THR A 30 16.66 -34.99 35.70
C THR A 30 15.89 -35.69 34.53
N ASP A 31 15.15 -35.01 33.65
CA ASP A 31 15.47 -34.55 32.26
C ASP A 31 14.13 -34.65 31.50
N ALA A 32 13.66 -33.84 30.55
CA ALA A 32 14.13 -32.69 29.79
C ALA A 32 12.88 -32.05 29.15
N ASP A 33 12.84 -30.72 29.00
CA ASP A 33 12.85 -30.03 27.70
C ASP A 33 12.65 -28.51 27.93
N GLU A 34 13.73 -27.77 27.72
CA GLU A 34 13.77 -26.32 27.69
C GLU A 34 13.46 -25.85 26.27
N SER A 35 12.44 -25.01 26.09
CA SER A 35 12.58 -23.85 25.21
C SER A 35 11.45 -22.85 25.47
N ARG A 36 11.78 -21.77 26.19
CA ARG A 36 11.33 -20.39 25.94
C ARG A 36 11.82 -19.50 27.06
N THR A 37 12.98 -18.90 26.82
CA THR A 37 13.43 -17.70 27.53
C THR A 37 13.18 -16.47 26.65
N ASP A 38 12.77 -15.41 27.35
CA ASP A 38 13.02 -13.99 27.11
C ASP A 38 12.38 -13.30 25.90
N ALA A 39 11.32 -12.55 26.18
CA ALA A 39 11.21 -11.13 25.82
C ALA A 39 10.05 -10.49 26.62
N ASP A 40 10.36 -10.06 27.86
CA ASP A 40 9.65 -8.97 28.51
C ASP A 40 10.49 -7.70 28.26
N GLU A 41 9.96 -6.77 27.47
CA GLU A 41 10.07 -5.33 27.76
C GLU A 41 9.17 -4.51 26.82
N SER A 42 8.34 -3.69 27.46
CA SER A 42 7.63 -2.51 26.94
C SER A 42 6.45 -2.76 25.98
N ARG A 43 5.22 -2.60 26.50
CA ARG A 43 4.17 -1.78 25.84
C ARG A 43 3.27 -1.12 26.89
N THR A 44 3.45 0.18 26.98
CA THR A 44 2.61 1.17 27.66
C THR A 44 1.18 1.18 27.10
N ALA A 45 0.23 1.50 27.98
CA ALA A 45 -1.19 1.71 27.69
C ALA A 45 -1.44 2.75 26.58
N PRO A 46 -2.56 2.69 25.85
CA PRO A 46 -2.81 3.58 24.73
C PRO A 46 -3.11 5.00 25.22
N GLU A 47 -2.28 5.95 24.80
CA GLU A 47 -2.66 7.35 24.75
C GLU A 47 -3.70 7.56 23.64
N ALA A 48 -4.58 8.53 23.88
CA ALA A 48 -5.66 8.90 22.98
C ALA A 48 -5.16 9.26 21.56
N GLY A 49 -5.76 8.62 20.56
CA GLY A 49 -6.07 9.22 19.26
C GLY A 49 -4.92 9.53 18.32
N LEU A 50 -4.39 8.51 17.65
CA LEU A 50 -3.78 8.64 16.32
C LEU A 50 -4.70 7.90 15.35
N VAL A 51 -5.62 8.63 14.71
CA VAL A 51 -6.34 8.12 13.54
C VAL A 51 -5.49 8.48 12.34
N VAL A 52 -4.93 7.45 11.71
CA VAL A 52 -4.34 7.52 10.38
C VAL A 52 -5.48 7.81 9.42
N GLU A 53 -5.39 8.88 8.63
CA GLU A 53 -6.23 9.01 7.45
C GLU A 53 -5.85 7.87 6.51
N ASP A 54 -6.74 6.86 6.41
CA ASP A 54 -6.78 5.93 5.29
C ASP A 54 -7.18 6.74 4.05
N ASP A 55 -6.21 7.39 3.41
CA ASP A 55 -6.31 7.74 2.00
C ASP A 55 -5.83 6.54 1.20
N GLU A 56 -6.70 6.10 0.30
CA GLU A 56 -6.54 4.93 -0.54
C GLU A 56 -5.19 4.91 -1.27
N LEU A 57 -4.54 3.74 -1.19
CA LEU A 57 -3.42 3.35 -2.03
C LEU A 57 -3.94 3.03 -3.44
N ASP A 58 -3.96 4.01 -4.32
CA ASP A 58 -3.82 3.76 -5.76
C ASP A 58 -2.39 4.14 -6.16
N LEU A 59 -1.56 3.10 -6.31
CA LEU A 59 -0.27 3.16 -6.97
C LEU A 59 -0.49 2.97 -8.46
N ASP A 60 -0.70 4.07 -9.19
CA ASP A 60 -0.44 4.10 -10.63
C ASP A 60 0.68 5.11 -10.91
N LEU A 61 1.84 4.53 -11.20
CA LEU A 61 2.95 5.14 -11.95
C LEU A 61 2.40 5.59 -13.30
N HIS A 62 2.63 6.82 -13.76
CA HIS A 62 2.90 7.18 -15.18
C HIS A 62 3.47 8.61 -15.24
N ASP A 63 4.39 8.78 -16.19
CA ASP A 63 5.40 9.82 -16.33
C ASP A 63 4.93 11.23 -16.71
N ASP A 64 5.86 12.17 -16.51
CA ASP A 64 5.95 13.55 -16.99
C ASP A 64 5.63 13.73 -18.49
N GLU A 65 4.93 14.82 -18.85
CA GLU A 65 5.14 15.56 -20.11
C GLU A 65 4.61 17.02 -20.01
N PRO A 66 5.01 17.97 -20.90
CA PRO A 66 5.52 19.27 -20.48
C PRO A 66 4.59 20.44 -20.83
N ALA A 67 4.85 21.58 -20.20
CA ALA A 67 4.12 22.84 -20.40
C ALA A 67 4.54 23.62 -21.65
N ALA A 68 3.56 24.28 -22.31
CA ALA A 68 3.71 25.51 -23.11
C ALA A 68 2.31 26.17 -23.34
N PRO A 69 2.24 27.42 -23.85
CA PRO A 69 2.33 28.69 -23.13
C PRO A 69 0.97 29.42 -23.03
N GLN A 70 0.83 30.33 -22.05
CA GLN A 70 -0.31 31.25 -21.98
C GLN A 70 0.09 32.62 -22.54
N ASP A 71 -0.57 33.02 -23.64
CA ASP A 71 -0.54 34.37 -24.18
C ASP A 71 -1.53 35.28 -23.43
N ALA A 72 -1.12 36.54 -23.34
CA ALA A 72 -1.77 37.65 -22.67
C ALA A 72 -2.90 38.27 -23.50
N ASP A 73 -3.68 39.13 -22.82
CA ASP A 73 -4.23 40.44 -23.23
C ASP A 73 -5.58 40.63 -22.51
N ASP A 74 -5.61 41.48 -21.49
CA ASP A 74 -6.09 42.89 -21.54
C ASP A 74 -7.63 42.90 -21.42
N ASP A 75 -8.33 43.79 -20.72
CA ASP A 75 -8.10 44.99 -19.94
C ASP A 75 -9.49 45.26 -19.31
N GLU A 76 -9.55 45.76 -18.08
CA GLU A 76 -10.32 46.96 -17.70
C GLU A 76 -10.56 47.03 -16.18
N ASP A 77 -10.04 48.14 -15.68
CA ASP A 77 -9.87 48.60 -14.32
C ASP A 77 -11.15 49.40 -13.87
N PRO A 78 -11.21 50.13 -12.74
CA PRO A 78 -12.03 49.70 -11.61
C PRO A 78 -12.99 50.80 -11.05
N GLU A 79 -13.96 50.35 -10.23
CA GLU A 79 -14.52 51.00 -9.02
C GLU A 79 -15.08 52.46 -9.11
N PRO A 80 -15.65 53.11 -8.06
CA PRO A 80 -15.95 52.68 -6.67
C PRO A 80 -17.35 53.11 -6.14
N ASP A 81 -17.57 52.83 -4.85
CA ASP A 81 -18.04 53.78 -3.81
C ASP A 81 -19.30 53.43 -2.98
N ASP A 82 -19.11 53.71 -1.67
CA ASP A 82 -20.04 54.01 -0.57
C ASP A 82 -20.76 52.82 0.11
N ALA A 83 -20.41 52.33 1.31
CA ALA A 83 -20.11 52.94 2.63
C ALA A 83 -21.35 53.43 3.42
N PHE A 84 -21.50 52.89 4.64
CA PHE A 84 -22.34 53.33 5.78
C PHE A 84 -23.88 53.19 5.60
N THR A 85 -24.71 52.77 6.56
CA THR A 85 -24.73 52.77 8.03
C THR A 85 -25.70 51.69 8.56
N ASP A 86 -25.48 51.30 9.83
CA ASP A 86 -26.46 50.70 10.75
C ASP A 86 -27.82 51.42 10.79
N ASP A 87 -28.91 50.69 11.03
CA ASP A 87 -29.82 50.98 12.16
C ASP A 87 -30.83 49.84 12.40
N GLU A 88 -30.93 49.46 13.67
CA GLU A 88 -31.98 48.62 14.27
C GLU A 88 -33.33 49.35 14.28
N VAL A 89 -34.45 48.66 14.01
CA VAL A 89 -35.63 48.72 14.90
C VAL A 89 -36.65 47.60 14.66
N GLU A 90 -37.28 47.27 15.78
CA GLU A 90 -38.20 46.18 16.12
C GLU A 90 -39.58 46.17 15.44
N ASP A 91 -40.18 44.97 15.49
CA ASP A 91 -41.58 44.63 15.76
C ASP A 91 -42.73 45.16 14.89
N VAL A 92 -43.56 44.22 14.38
CA VAL A 92 -44.92 43.92 14.90
C VAL A 92 -45.71 43.07 13.87
N LEU A 93 -46.07 41.86 14.30
CA LEU A 93 -47.32 41.08 14.17
C LEU A 93 -48.32 41.31 13.01
N GLY A 94 -48.84 40.18 12.49
CA GLY A 94 -50.17 40.03 11.87
C GLY A 94 -50.12 39.19 10.58
N ASP A 95 -50.26 37.87 10.67
CA ASP A 95 -51.52 37.11 10.47
C ASP A 95 -52.18 37.37 9.10
N ASP A 96 -52.16 36.35 8.22
CA ASP A 96 -53.32 35.83 7.45
C ASP A 96 -52.84 34.94 6.27
N ASP A 97 -52.89 33.62 6.47
CA ASP A 97 -53.26 32.64 5.42
C ASP A 97 -54.77 32.81 5.08
N PRO A 98 -55.36 32.22 4.03
CA PRO A 98 -54.84 31.25 3.06
C PRO A 98 -55.21 31.61 1.59
N VAL A 99 -54.85 30.76 0.62
CA VAL A 99 -55.69 30.24 -0.48
C VAL A 99 -54.80 29.49 -1.49
N SER A 100 -54.88 28.16 -1.47
CA SER A 100 -54.84 27.32 -2.67
C SER A 100 -56.30 27.25 -3.21
N PRO A 101 -56.60 26.87 -4.47
CA PRO A 101 -56.20 25.55 -4.97
C PRO A 101 -56.05 25.41 -6.52
N ASP A 102 -55.86 24.15 -6.91
CA ASP A 102 -56.13 23.53 -8.21
C ASP A 102 -55.04 23.66 -9.29
N GLU A 103 -54.70 22.66 -10.09
CA GLU A 103 -54.80 21.18 -10.14
C GLU A 103 -54.22 20.81 -11.54
N ASP A 104 -54.00 19.51 -11.79
CA ASP A 104 -53.83 18.86 -13.12
C ASP A 104 -52.47 19.03 -13.85
N ASP A 105 -51.87 18.01 -14.49
CA ASP A 105 -52.19 16.58 -14.64
C ASP A 105 -50.97 15.86 -15.30
N ALA A 106 -50.89 14.55 -15.03
CA ALA A 106 -50.53 13.41 -15.90
C ALA A 106 -49.29 13.48 -16.83
N ASP A 107 -48.30 12.62 -16.63
CA ASP A 107 -48.14 11.24 -17.19
C ASP A 107 -47.64 11.22 -18.65
N ASP A 108 -46.47 10.63 -18.90
CA ASP A 108 -46.35 9.35 -19.61
C ASP A 108 -44.91 9.02 -20.03
N GLU A 109 -44.65 7.71 -20.09
CA GLU A 109 -43.41 6.99 -20.29
C GLU A 109 -42.90 6.92 -21.76
N GLU A 110 -41.73 6.27 -21.89
CA GLU A 110 -41.26 5.41 -23.00
C GLU A 110 -40.21 5.91 -24.03
N SER A 111 -38.97 5.44 -23.79
CA SER A 111 -38.20 4.43 -24.56
C SER A 111 -37.48 4.75 -25.89
N ALA A 112 -36.24 4.20 -25.91
CA ALA A 112 -35.48 3.54 -26.99
C ALA A 112 -34.62 4.35 -27.98
N ASP A 113 -33.30 4.14 -27.84
CA ASP A 113 -32.31 3.63 -28.82
C ASP A 113 -32.44 3.98 -30.31
N ASP A 114 -31.38 4.57 -30.89
CA ASP A 114 -30.85 4.15 -32.20
C ASP A 114 -29.44 4.73 -32.52
N GLU A 115 -28.53 3.84 -32.89
CA GLU A 115 -27.31 4.00 -33.72
C GLU A 115 -27.35 2.79 -34.70
N PRO A 116 -26.52 2.64 -35.76
CA PRO A 116 -25.58 3.56 -36.41
C PRO A 116 -25.61 3.45 -37.97
N VAL A 117 -24.82 4.24 -38.74
CA VAL A 117 -24.37 3.82 -40.08
C VAL A 117 -23.00 4.41 -40.48
N ALA A 118 -22.10 3.53 -40.92
CA ALA A 118 -20.82 3.81 -41.57
C ALA A 118 -20.91 3.88 -43.10
N ALA A 119 -20.01 4.63 -43.78
CA ALA A 119 -19.43 4.25 -45.08
C ALA A 119 -18.32 5.23 -45.55
N ALA A 120 -17.22 4.64 -46.03
CA ALA A 120 -16.05 5.26 -46.66
C ALA A 120 -16.21 5.35 -48.22
N PRO A 121 -15.14 5.40 -49.06
CA PRO A 121 -14.31 6.56 -49.43
C PRO A 121 -14.20 6.74 -50.97
N ALA A 122 -13.44 7.75 -51.46
CA ALA A 122 -12.97 7.80 -52.84
C ALA A 122 -11.63 8.55 -53.02
N HIS A 123 -10.76 7.92 -53.82
CA HIS A 123 -9.41 8.33 -54.24
C HIS A 123 -9.39 9.38 -55.38
N ALA A 124 -8.25 10.10 -55.54
CA ALA A 124 -7.48 10.39 -56.78
C ALA A 124 -6.89 11.82 -56.79
N VAL A 125 -5.76 12.21 -57.41
CA VAL A 125 -4.51 11.66 -58.00
C VAL A 125 -3.68 12.89 -58.45
N SER A 126 -2.33 12.82 -58.34
CA SER A 126 -1.22 13.57 -59.03
C SER A 126 -1.16 15.12 -58.95
N ASP A 127 -0.03 15.80 -58.71
CA ASP A 127 1.20 15.93 -59.53
C ASP A 127 2.27 16.81 -58.80
N ASP A 128 3.52 16.67 -59.24
CA ASP A 128 4.88 17.15 -58.83
C ASP A 128 5.18 18.69 -59.02
N PRO A 129 6.44 19.25 -58.90
CA PRO A 129 7.47 19.30 -57.84
C PRO A 129 8.10 20.74 -57.58
N GLU A 130 9.20 20.80 -56.79
CA GLU A 130 10.25 21.86 -56.60
C GLU A 130 9.90 23.04 -55.62
N ASP A 131 10.74 23.53 -54.68
CA ASP A 131 12.19 23.81 -54.70
C ASP A 131 12.79 24.04 -53.26
N GLU A 132 14.12 24.14 -53.22
CA GLU A 132 15.12 24.21 -52.13
C GLU A 132 14.89 25.09 -50.86
N HIS A 133 15.53 24.73 -49.73
CA HIS A 133 16.52 25.59 -49.04
C HIS A 133 17.32 24.89 -47.91
N ASP A 134 18.58 25.30 -47.81
CA ASP A 134 19.73 24.81 -47.07
C ASP A 134 19.79 25.30 -45.58
N LEU A 135 20.77 24.74 -44.84
CA LEU A 135 21.53 25.29 -43.69
C LEU A 135 21.58 24.44 -42.40
N ARG A 136 22.78 23.87 -42.16
CA ARG A 136 23.33 23.43 -40.86
C ARG A 136 23.76 24.65 -40.01
N PRO A 137 24.05 24.54 -38.68
CA PRO A 137 25.39 24.10 -38.18
C PRO A 137 25.36 23.35 -36.80
N ALA A 138 26.19 22.31 -36.58
CA ALA A 138 27.52 22.26 -35.92
C ALA A 138 27.53 22.00 -34.39
N HIS A 139 28.22 20.94 -33.92
CA HIS A 139 29.43 21.01 -33.08
C HIS A 139 29.97 19.63 -32.64
N HIS A 140 31.29 19.59 -32.51
CA HIS A 140 32.22 18.54 -32.05
C HIS A 140 32.52 18.78 -30.52
N PRO A 141 33.23 17.91 -29.74
CA PRO A 141 34.60 17.47 -30.07
C PRO A 141 35.15 16.13 -29.51
N ALA A 142 36.33 15.76 -30.05
CA ALA A 142 37.53 15.16 -29.42
C ALA A 142 37.41 13.83 -28.64
N ASP A 143 38.38 12.92 -28.58
CA ASP A 143 39.77 12.77 -29.04
C ASP A 143 40.12 11.29 -28.77
N VAL A 144 41.12 10.70 -29.45
CA VAL A 144 42.23 9.96 -28.82
C VAL A 144 43.28 9.58 -29.89
N VAL A 145 44.49 10.03 -29.58
CA VAL A 145 45.82 9.93 -30.21
C VAL A 145 46.38 8.50 -29.98
N VAL A 146 47.31 7.89 -30.74
CA VAL A 146 48.80 8.06 -30.79
C VAL A 146 49.39 7.16 -31.93
N PRO A 147 50.70 7.18 -32.29
CA PRO A 147 51.16 7.72 -33.57
C PRO A 147 52.11 6.77 -34.37
N ALA A 148 52.55 7.19 -35.56
CA ALA A 148 53.87 6.77 -36.08
C ALA A 148 54.44 7.86 -36.99
N SER A 149 55.64 8.30 -36.63
CA SER A 149 56.37 9.46 -37.15
C SER A 149 57.10 9.20 -38.47
N ALA A 150 57.36 10.32 -39.14
CA ALA A 150 58.09 10.51 -40.38
C ALA A 150 59.59 10.12 -40.34
N PHE A 151 60.13 10.03 -41.56
CA PHE A 151 61.52 10.03 -42.05
C PHE A 151 62.59 10.69 -41.16
N PRO A 152 63.87 10.28 -41.30
CA PRO A 152 64.77 11.02 -42.19
C PRO A 152 65.81 10.18 -42.97
N ASP A 153 66.56 10.94 -43.77
CA ASP A 153 67.53 10.67 -44.84
C ASP A 153 68.75 9.76 -44.55
N GLU A 154 69.36 9.34 -45.68
CA GLU A 154 70.79 9.53 -46.06
C GLU A 154 71.70 8.30 -46.36
N VAL A 155 72.18 8.29 -47.63
CA VAL A 155 73.48 7.88 -48.23
C VAL A 155 73.83 6.40 -48.61
N ASP A 156 74.46 6.33 -49.81
CA ASP A 156 75.32 5.31 -50.47
C ASP A 156 74.65 4.08 -51.13
N GLU A 157 74.93 3.65 -52.36
CA GLU A 157 75.89 3.99 -53.43
C GLU A 157 75.36 3.32 -54.73
N PRO A 158 75.74 3.73 -55.96
CA PRO A 158 75.12 3.22 -57.19
C PRO A 158 75.89 2.04 -57.82
N ARG A 159 75.17 1.07 -58.38
CA ARG A 159 75.70 0.21 -59.47
C ARG A 159 74.66 -0.04 -60.55
N GLN A 160 75.17 0.13 -61.77
CA GLN A 160 74.60 -0.06 -63.09
C GLN A 160 74.19 -1.53 -63.27
N ASP A 161 73.22 -1.79 -64.17
CA ASP A 161 73.38 -2.70 -65.31
C ASP A 161 72.12 -2.71 -66.20
N GLU A 162 72.31 -2.12 -67.38
CA GLU A 162 71.83 -2.45 -68.73
C GLU A 162 70.46 -3.16 -68.99
N GLU A 163 69.56 -2.43 -69.66
CA GLU A 163 68.58 -2.98 -70.61
C GLU A 163 69.24 -3.42 -71.93
N PRO A 164 68.80 -4.52 -72.57
CA PRO A 164 68.97 -4.71 -74.01
C PRO A 164 67.66 -4.41 -74.78
N PRO A 165 67.71 -3.73 -75.95
CA PRO A 165 66.52 -3.35 -76.71
C PRO A 165 66.01 -4.49 -77.61
N ALA A 166 64.70 -4.71 -77.61
CA ALA A 166 64.01 -5.56 -78.58
C ALA A 166 63.72 -4.79 -79.89
N GLY A 167 64.24 -5.28 -81.00
CA GLY A 167 64.05 -4.69 -82.33
C GLY A 167 62.63 -4.84 -82.91
N PRO A 168 62.23 -3.99 -83.88
CA PRO A 168 60.86 -3.95 -84.40
C PRO A 168 60.71 -4.79 -85.68
N VAL A 169 59.65 -5.61 -85.78
CA VAL A 169 59.25 -6.19 -87.07
C VAL A 169 57.73 -6.13 -87.30
N LYS A 170 57.38 -5.14 -88.13
CA LYS A 170 56.37 -5.12 -89.22
C LYS A 170 54.92 -5.50 -88.91
N LYS A 171 54.09 -4.46 -88.93
CA LYS A 171 52.66 -4.47 -89.30
C LYS A 171 52.42 -5.18 -90.63
N ARG A 172 51.44 -6.08 -90.66
CA ARG A 172 50.70 -6.42 -91.89
C ARG A 172 49.21 -6.55 -91.56
N LYS A 173 48.42 -5.64 -92.13
CA LYS A 173 46.95 -5.55 -92.03
C LYS A 173 46.28 -6.89 -92.38
N ARG A 174 45.30 -7.32 -91.58
CA ARG A 174 44.29 -8.28 -92.04
C ARG A 174 42.97 -8.08 -91.30
N HIS A 175 42.04 -7.39 -91.98
CA HIS A 175 40.66 -7.07 -91.58
C HIS A 175 39.78 -8.26 -91.15
N TRP A 176 40.30 -9.50 -91.15
CA TRP A 176 39.57 -10.70 -90.75
C TRP A 176 39.46 -10.86 -89.23
N PHE A 177 40.50 -10.47 -88.47
CA PHE A 177 40.46 -10.48 -87.00
C PHE A 177 39.36 -9.56 -86.45
N ARG A 178 39.06 -8.46 -87.15
CA ARG A 178 38.02 -7.51 -86.75
C ARG A 178 36.62 -8.12 -86.90
N ASN A 179 36.36 -8.90 -87.94
CA ASN A 179 35.07 -9.57 -88.15
C ASN A 179 34.91 -10.79 -87.22
N THR A 180 35.98 -11.53 -86.93
CA THR A 180 35.94 -12.62 -85.94
C THR A 180 35.77 -12.09 -84.51
N LEU A 181 36.43 -10.97 -84.16
CA LEU A 181 36.24 -10.29 -82.90
C LEU A 181 34.82 -9.69 -82.76
N LEU A 182 34.29 -9.10 -83.84
CA LEU A 182 32.89 -8.63 -83.87
C LEU A 182 31.90 -9.77 -83.70
N LEU A 183 32.14 -10.92 -84.35
CA LEU A 183 31.33 -12.12 -84.19
C LEU A 183 31.36 -12.60 -82.73
N VAL A 184 32.54 -12.66 -82.10
CA VAL A 184 32.69 -13.08 -80.70
C VAL A 184 32.02 -12.10 -79.75
N ILE A 185 32.13 -10.79 -79.98
CA ILE A 185 31.46 -9.76 -79.16
C ILE A 185 29.94 -9.85 -79.32
N VAL A 186 29.43 -10.05 -80.53
CA VAL A 186 28.00 -10.24 -80.78
C VAL A 186 27.51 -11.54 -80.12
N LEU A 187 28.30 -12.62 -80.18
CA LEU A 187 27.97 -13.89 -79.53
C LEU A 187 28.00 -13.77 -78.01
N ALA A 188 29.00 -13.08 -77.45
CA ALA A 188 29.11 -12.81 -76.02
C ALA A 188 27.98 -11.90 -75.53
N GLY A 189 27.63 -10.86 -76.31
CA GLY A 189 26.49 -9.98 -76.04
C GLY A 189 25.16 -10.74 -76.10
N ALA A 190 24.98 -11.63 -77.08
CA ALA A 190 23.80 -12.48 -77.17
C ALA A 190 23.72 -13.49 -76.02
N LEU A 191 24.85 -14.09 -75.61
CA LEU A 191 24.94 -14.97 -74.45
C LEU A 191 24.68 -14.22 -73.13
N TYR A 192 25.15 -12.98 -73.00
CA TYR A 192 24.90 -12.14 -71.83
C TYR A 192 23.43 -11.72 -71.72
N VAL A 193 22.80 -11.32 -72.84
CA VAL A 193 21.36 -11.05 -72.89
C VAL A 193 20.55 -12.33 -72.62
N ALA A 194 20.96 -13.47 -73.16
CA ALA A 194 20.33 -14.76 -72.85
C ALA A 194 20.50 -15.13 -71.36
N GLY A 195 21.68 -14.89 -70.78
CA GLY A 195 21.95 -15.05 -69.36
C GLY A 195 21.04 -14.20 -68.48
N TYR A 196 20.81 -12.94 -68.86
CA TYR A 196 19.86 -12.04 -68.18
C TYR A 196 18.40 -12.57 -68.22
N PHE A 197 17.95 -13.12 -69.35
CA PHE A 197 16.61 -13.73 -69.41
C PHE A 197 16.50 -15.05 -68.65
N LEU A 198 17.64 -15.74 -68.42
CA LEU A 198 17.71 -16.96 -67.63
C LEU A 198 17.77 -16.66 -66.12
N THR A 199 18.40 -15.57 -65.68
CA THR A 199 18.30 -15.12 -64.28
C THR A 199 16.85 -14.78 -63.95
N GLY A 200 16.41 -15.07 -62.73
CA GLY A 200 15.00 -14.91 -62.31
C GLY A 200 14.00 -15.86 -62.98
N SER A 201 14.41 -16.74 -63.88
CA SER A 201 13.57 -17.86 -64.36
C SER A 201 13.83 -19.16 -63.57
N ARG A 202 15.01 -19.25 -62.96
CA ARG A 202 15.46 -20.34 -62.09
C ARG A 202 16.41 -19.81 -61.03
N MET A 203 16.45 -20.49 -59.88
CA MET A 203 17.41 -20.24 -58.81
C MET A 203 18.83 -20.63 -59.25
N PRO A 204 19.88 -20.05 -58.64
CA PRO A 204 21.26 -20.48 -58.83
C PRO A 204 21.46 -21.99 -58.65
N ALA A 205 22.49 -22.56 -59.27
CA ALA A 205 22.87 -23.95 -59.03
C ALA A 205 23.36 -24.11 -57.59
N ASN A 206 23.02 -25.25 -56.97
CA ASN A 206 23.35 -25.56 -55.57
C ASN A 206 22.95 -24.46 -54.55
N ALA A 207 21.90 -23.68 -54.85
CA ALA A 207 21.41 -22.66 -53.94
C ALA A 207 20.71 -23.29 -52.73
N MET A 208 21.11 -22.87 -51.53
CA MET A 208 20.58 -23.28 -50.24
C MET A 208 20.06 -22.06 -49.48
N ILE A 209 18.85 -22.16 -48.95
CA ILE A 209 18.23 -21.12 -48.10
C ILE A 209 17.95 -21.74 -46.74
N GLY A 210 18.64 -21.30 -45.68
CA GLY A 210 18.42 -21.86 -44.32
C GLY A 210 18.50 -23.40 -44.24
N GLY A 211 19.36 -24.01 -45.07
CA GLY A 211 19.49 -25.47 -45.21
C GLY A 211 18.47 -26.16 -46.13
N VAL A 212 17.66 -25.40 -46.88
CA VAL A 212 16.69 -25.91 -47.88
C VAL A 212 17.28 -25.78 -49.29
N ASP A 213 17.41 -26.91 -50.01
CA ASP A 213 17.92 -26.93 -51.39
C ASP A 213 16.87 -26.40 -52.38
N VAL A 214 17.11 -25.19 -52.89
CA VAL A 214 16.30 -24.52 -53.91
C VAL A 214 16.97 -24.52 -55.28
N GLY A 215 18.15 -25.14 -55.40
CA GLY A 215 19.01 -25.10 -56.57
C GLY A 215 18.29 -25.49 -57.85
N GLY A 216 18.38 -24.65 -58.88
CA GLY A 216 17.82 -24.90 -60.20
C GLY A 216 16.28 -24.95 -60.29
N LYS A 217 15.54 -24.72 -59.20
CA LYS A 217 14.05 -24.62 -59.21
C LYS A 217 13.61 -23.27 -59.79
N SER A 218 12.34 -23.15 -60.21
CA SER A 218 11.79 -21.82 -60.51
C SER A 218 11.62 -21.01 -59.21
N PRO A 219 11.68 -19.67 -59.25
CA PRO A 219 11.44 -18.85 -58.06
C PRO A 219 10.08 -19.12 -57.39
N SER A 220 9.03 -19.45 -58.16
CA SER A 220 7.73 -19.84 -57.59
C SER A 220 7.79 -21.16 -56.82
N ALA A 221 8.48 -22.17 -57.36
CA ALA A 221 8.65 -23.45 -56.70
C ALA A 221 9.59 -23.34 -55.50
N ALA A 222 10.59 -22.45 -55.56
CA ALA A 222 11.46 -22.12 -54.43
C ALA A 222 10.66 -21.48 -53.29
N ARG A 223 9.78 -20.49 -53.56
CA ARG A 223 8.89 -19.89 -52.55
C ARG A 223 8.03 -20.93 -51.84
N THR A 224 7.32 -21.78 -52.58
CA THR A 224 6.48 -22.84 -51.98
C THR A 224 7.30 -23.82 -51.14
N LEU A 225 8.53 -24.12 -51.56
CA LEU A 225 9.40 -25.01 -50.82
C LEU A 225 9.96 -24.37 -49.55
N VAL A 226 10.45 -23.13 -49.63
CA VAL A 226 10.97 -22.35 -48.51
C VAL A 226 9.88 -22.12 -47.47
N ASP A 227 8.69 -21.69 -47.90
CA ASP A 227 7.52 -21.54 -47.01
C ASP A 227 7.19 -22.87 -46.30
N ARG A 228 7.07 -23.98 -47.03
CA ARG A 228 6.70 -25.25 -46.39
C ARG A 228 7.74 -25.75 -45.36
N GLU A 229 9.03 -25.63 -45.67
CA GLU A 229 10.11 -26.20 -44.85
C GLU A 229 10.55 -25.26 -43.72
N LEU A 230 10.60 -23.95 -43.97
CA LEU A 230 11.02 -22.96 -42.96
C LEU A 230 9.86 -22.46 -42.10
N SER A 231 8.61 -22.43 -42.57
CA SER A 231 7.48 -21.97 -41.72
C SER A 231 7.27 -22.89 -40.51
N GLN A 232 7.57 -24.20 -40.63
CA GLN A 232 7.57 -25.12 -39.48
C GLN A 232 8.65 -24.79 -38.43
N ARG A 233 9.79 -24.24 -38.86
CA ARG A 233 10.85 -23.77 -37.96
C ARG A 233 10.54 -22.37 -37.42
N ALA A 234 9.88 -21.54 -38.24
CA ALA A 234 9.50 -20.18 -37.89
C ALA A 234 8.43 -20.12 -36.78
N ASP A 235 7.61 -21.16 -36.62
CA ASP A 235 6.66 -21.26 -35.52
C ASP A 235 7.25 -21.81 -34.21
N ARG A 236 8.53 -22.27 -34.20
CA ARG A 236 9.15 -22.81 -32.98
C ARG A 236 9.50 -21.67 -32.01
N PRO A 237 9.25 -21.84 -30.69
CA PRO A 237 9.66 -20.87 -29.70
C PRO A 237 11.17 -20.63 -29.71
N ILE A 238 11.58 -19.37 -29.57
CA ILE A 238 12.97 -18.96 -29.42
C ILE A 238 13.35 -19.17 -27.95
N GLU A 239 14.37 -19.98 -27.71
CA GLU A 239 14.87 -20.24 -26.37
C GLU A 239 15.93 -19.19 -26.00
N LEU A 240 15.69 -18.47 -24.89
CA LEU A 240 16.66 -17.54 -24.33
C LEU A 240 17.05 -17.95 -22.91
N THR A 241 18.28 -17.65 -22.50
CA THR A 241 18.83 -18.04 -21.21
C THR A 241 19.58 -16.89 -20.55
N HIS A 242 19.43 -16.75 -19.23
CA HIS A 242 20.27 -15.86 -18.43
C HIS A 242 20.57 -16.50 -17.06
N GLY A 243 21.83 -16.91 -16.85
CA GLY A 243 22.25 -17.61 -15.65
C GLY A 243 21.59 -18.98 -15.49
N LYS A 244 20.54 -19.07 -14.65
CA LYS A 244 19.74 -20.29 -14.43
C LYS A 244 18.28 -20.14 -14.89
N LYS A 245 17.94 -19.00 -15.50
CA LYS A 245 16.59 -18.71 -15.97
C LYS A 245 16.52 -19.00 -17.47
N ASP A 246 15.45 -19.68 -17.85
CA ASP A 246 15.14 -20.01 -19.23
C ASP A 246 13.85 -19.29 -19.63
N PHE A 247 13.83 -18.74 -20.83
CA PHE A 247 12.72 -17.99 -21.41
C PHE A 247 12.37 -18.58 -22.77
N GLN A 248 11.08 -18.52 -23.11
CA GLN A 248 10.59 -18.92 -24.42
C GLN A 248 9.76 -17.78 -24.99
N ILE A 249 10.16 -17.30 -26.16
CA ILE A 249 9.43 -16.28 -26.90
C ILE A 249 8.79 -16.95 -28.12
N ALA A 250 7.48 -16.79 -28.30
CA ALA A 250 6.87 -17.15 -29.58
C ALA A 250 7.27 -16.09 -30.63
N PRO A 251 7.80 -16.49 -31.81
CA PRO A 251 8.25 -15.54 -32.83
C PRO A 251 7.19 -14.50 -33.24
N LYS A 252 5.92 -14.93 -33.34
CA LYS A 252 4.79 -14.04 -33.66
C LYS A 252 4.57 -12.96 -32.60
N ASP A 253 4.75 -13.31 -31.33
CA ASP A 253 4.59 -12.37 -30.21
C ASP A 253 5.76 -11.39 -30.13
N ALA A 254 6.91 -11.71 -30.75
CA ALA A 254 8.05 -10.80 -30.91
C ALA A 254 8.09 -10.10 -32.27
N GLY A 255 7.03 -10.21 -33.08
CA GLY A 255 6.96 -9.54 -34.37
C GLY A 255 7.94 -10.08 -35.41
N LEU A 256 8.38 -11.33 -35.26
CA LEU A 256 9.30 -11.98 -36.19
C LEU A 256 8.51 -12.82 -37.20
N ALA A 257 8.69 -12.50 -38.48
CA ALA A 257 8.14 -13.26 -39.59
C ALA A 257 9.21 -13.57 -40.64
N LEU A 258 9.02 -14.68 -41.37
CA LEU A 258 9.86 -15.03 -42.50
C LEU A 258 9.37 -14.27 -43.74
N ASP A 259 10.22 -13.43 -44.33
CA ASP A 259 9.97 -12.83 -45.64
C ASP A 259 10.38 -13.81 -46.74
N VAL A 260 9.46 -14.69 -47.12
CA VAL A 260 9.70 -15.71 -48.15
C VAL A 260 10.07 -15.09 -49.51
N ASP A 261 9.47 -13.95 -49.85
CA ASP A 261 9.71 -13.28 -51.12
C ASP A 261 11.10 -12.64 -51.13
N GLY A 262 11.42 -11.83 -50.13
CA GLY A 262 12.75 -11.23 -49.97
C GLY A 262 13.85 -12.29 -49.85
N THR A 263 13.58 -13.40 -49.17
CA THR A 263 14.52 -14.52 -49.03
C THR A 263 14.85 -15.17 -50.38
N VAL A 264 13.84 -15.49 -51.20
CA VAL A 264 14.05 -16.10 -52.52
C VAL A 264 14.72 -15.12 -53.49
N GLU A 265 14.42 -13.83 -53.39
CA GLU A 265 15.08 -12.80 -54.18
C GLU A 265 16.55 -12.60 -53.80
N ALA A 266 16.86 -12.57 -52.50
CA ALA A 266 18.22 -12.49 -51.97
C ALA A 266 19.08 -13.69 -52.40
N ALA A 267 18.49 -14.88 -52.47
CA ALA A 267 19.13 -16.10 -52.96
C ALA A 267 19.26 -16.17 -54.50
N GLY A 268 19.06 -15.06 -55.22
CA GLY A 268 19.26 -14.98 -56.68
C GLY A 268 18.02 -15.33 -57.52
N GLY A 269 16.82 -15.40 -56.91
CA GLY A 269 15.55 -15.65 -57.58
C GLY A 269 15.02 -14.50 -58.44
N ARG A 270 15.74 -13.37 -58.51
CA ARG A 270 15.42 -12.19 -59.32
C ARG A 270 16.23 -12.12 -60.62
N ARG A 271 15.76 -11.33 -61.58
CA ARG A 271 16.54 -11.00 -62.77
C ARG A 271 17.69 -10.07 -62.40
N SER A 272 18.89 -10.42 -62.85
CA SER A 272 20.10 -9.66 -62.58
C SER A 272 20.95 -9.51 -63.84
N TRP A 273 21.49 -8.31 -64.02
CA TRP A 273 22.48 -7.99 -65.05
C TRP A 273 23.92 -8.30 -64.58
N ASP A 274 24.15 -8.69 -63.34
CA ASP A 274 25.49 -9.06 -62.86
C ASP A 274 25.95 -10.37 -63.54
N PRO A 275 27.10 -10.39 -64.26
CA PRO A 275 27.64 -11.61 -64.84
C PRO A 275 27.87 -12.75 -63.83
N ARG A 276 28.09 -12.45 -62.54
CA ARG A 276 28.27 -13.45 -61.48
C ARG A 276 27.01 -14.26 -61.26
N ASP A 277 25.85 -13.60 -61.21
CA ASP A 277 24.55 -14.26 -61.04
C ASP A 277 24.22 -15.15 -62.25
N MET A 278 24.67 -14.79 -63.45
CA MET A 278 24.51 -15.61 -64.65
C MET A 278 25.35 -16.89 -64.60
N ILE A 279 26.57 -16.82 -64.03
CA ILE A 279 27.46 -17.97 -63.81
C ILE A 279 26.93 -18.85 -62.68
N ALA A 280 26.42 -18.21 -61.61
CA ALA A 280 25.83 -18.86 -60.44
C ALA A 280 24.70 -19.83 -60.81
N LEU A 281 23.99 -19.60 -61.93
CA LEU A 281 22.96 -20.52 -62.44
C LEU A 281 23.48 -21.91 -62.86
N PHE A 282 24.79 -22.10 -62.99
CA PHE A 282 25.39 -23.32 -63.51
C PHE A 282 26.52 -23.88 -62.65
N ALA A 283 27.13 -23.07 -61.77
CA ALA A 283 28.24 -23.50 -60.94
C ALA A 283 28.38 -22.61 -59.69
N GLY A 284 29.02 -23.16 -58.65
CA GLY A 284 29.23 -22.49 -57.37
C GLY A 284 28.17 -22.88 -56.35
N ASP A 285 28.56 -22.86 -55.08
CA ASP A 285 27.65 -23.09 -53.96
C ASP A 285 27.18 -21.73 -53.42
N HIS A 286 25.88 -21.61 -53.18
CA HIS A 286 25.26 -20.36 -52.75
C HIS A 286 24.41 -20.64 -51.53
N GLU A 287 24.91 -20.29 -50.35
CA GLU A 287 24.15 -20.36 -49.11
C GLU A 287 23.68 -18.95 -48.76
N THR A 288 22.40 -18.82 -48.43
CA THR A 288 21.77 -17.54 -48.11
C THR A 288 20.90 -17.72 -46.87
N ASP A 289 21.09 -16.84 -45.89
CA ASP A 289 20.26 -16.83 -44.69
C ASP A 289 18.85 -16.33 -45.02
N PRO A 290 17.82 -16.85 -44.33
CA PRO A 290 16.46 -16.35 -44.49
C PRO A 290 16.37 -14.85 -44.14
N VAL A 291 15.69 -14.09 -44.98
CA VAL A 291 15.37 -12.68 -44.72
C VAL A 291 14.17 -12.63 -43.77
N LEU A 292 14.28 -11.82 -42.72
CA LEU A 292 13.25 -11.64 -41.71
C LEU A 292 12.50 -10.33 -41.95
N ASP A 293 11.18 -10.37 -41.79
CA ASP A 293 10.35 -9.19 -41.58
C ASP A 293 10.16 -9.04 -40.07
N VAL A 294 10.57 -7.88 -39.53
CA VAL A 294 10.68 -7.67 -38.07
C VAL A 294 9.95 -6.40 -37.68
N ASP A 295 8.97 -6.53 -36.79
CA ASP A 295 8.41 -5.41 -36.04
C ASP A 295 9.33 -5.07 -34.87
N ASP A 296 10.14 -4.03 -35.05
CA ASP A 296 11.07 -3.51 -34.04
C ASP A 296 10.38 -3.17 -32.71
N ALA A 297 9.18 -2.58 -32.76
CA ALA A 297 8.48 -2.15 -31.56
C ALA A 297 7.98 -3.37 -30.76
N LEU A 298 7.41 -4.36 -31.45
CA LEU A 298 6.93 -5.58 -30.82
C LEU A 298 8.10 -6.42 -30.27
N LEU A 299 9.22 -6.51 -31.00
CA LEU A 299 10.42 -7.18 -30.52
C LEU A 299 10.97 -6.54 -29.25
N GLN A 300 11.09 -5.21 -29.21
CA GLN A 300 11.57 -4.47 -28.04
C GLN A 300 10.61 -4.61 -26.84
N SER A 301 9.31 -4.58 -27.07
CA SER A 301 8.29 -4.79 -26.05
C SER A 301 8.40 -6.19 -25.44
N THR A 302 8.54 -7.22 -26.28
CA THR A 302 8.65 -8.61 -25.83
C THR A 302 9.95 -8.86 -25.07
N ILE A 303 11.07 -8.25 -25.46
CA ILE A 303 12.32 -8.27 -24.65
C ILE A 303 12.12 -7.55 -23.31
N GLY A 304 11.25 -6.53 -23.26
CA GLY A 304 10.85 -5.86 -22.01
C GLY A 304 10.31 -6.84 -20.96
N THR A 305 9.50 -7.82 -21.36
CA THR A 305 8.96 -8.84 -20.44
C THR A 305 10.04 -9.73 -19.81
N ILE A 306 11.15 -9.96 -20.53
CA ILE A 306 12.31 -10.69 -19.97
C ILE A 306 13.04 -9.80 -18.96
N SER A 307 13.15 -8.50 -19.26
CA SER A 307 13.81 -7.49 -18.43
C SER A 307 13.19 -7.45 -17.03
N GLU A 308 11.85 -7.51 -16.92
CA GLU A 308 11.14 -7.58 -15.63
C GLU A 308 11.61 -8.71 -14.70
N SER A 309 12.09 -9.81 -15.27
CA SER A 309 12.57 -10.95 -14.49
C SER A 309 14.09 -10.97 -14.31
N VAL A 310 14.85 -10.34 -15.20
CA VAL A 310 16.33 -10.40 -15.21
C VAL A 310 16.93 -9.18 -14.52
N ASP A 311 16.29 -8.03 -14.69
CA ASP A 311 16.77 -6.75 -14.19
C ASP A 311 16.87 -6.77 -12.66
N LYS A 312 17.90 -6.10 -12.17
CA LYS A 312 18.13 -5.85 -10.76
C LYS A 312 18.36 -4.37 -10.59
N ASP A 313 17.51 -3.75 -9.78
CA ASP A 313 17.65 -2.34 -9.48
C ASP A 313 19.00 -2.03 -8.85
N VAL A 314 19.54 -0.88 -9.23
CA VAL A 314 20.70 -0.28 -8.58
C VAL A 314 20.33 0.03 -7.13
N VAL A 315 21.13 -0.44 -6.18
CA VAL A 315 20.97 -0.06 -4.78
C VAL A 315 21.79 1.19 -4.54
N GLU A 316 21.13 2.33 -4.40
CA GLU A 316 21.82 3.59 -4.12
C GLU A 316 22.36 3.67 -2.68
N ALA A 317 23.39 4.50 -2.49
CA ALA A 317 23.93 4.79 -1.17
C ALA A 317 22.90 5.56 -0.30
N GLN A 318 22.85 5.24 0.99
CA GLN A 318 22.00 5.98 1.95
C GLN A 318 22.64 5.98 3.33
N ILE A 319 22.42 7.04 4.11
CA ILE A 319 22.79 7.10 5.53
C ILE A 319 21.53 7.38 6.35
N THR A 320 21.29 6.56 7.36
CA THR A 320 20.21 6.72 8.35
C THR A 320 20.80 6.92 9.74
N PHE A 321 19.98 7.31 10.73
CA PHE A 321 20.46 7.69 12.06
C PHE A 321 19.71 7.01 13.22
N PRO A 322 19.69 5.66 13.28
CA PRO A 322 19.15 4.97 14.45
C PRO A 322 19.92 5.38 15.72
N ASP A 323 19.20 5.63 16.81
CA ASP A 323 19.76 6.06 18.10
C ASP A 323 20.70 7.28 18.02
N GLY A 324 20.50 8.15 17.03
CA GLY A 324 21.33 9.34 16.80
C GLY A 324 22.71 9.05 16.20
N LYS A 325 22.97 7.84 15.70
CA LYS A 325 24.27 7.43 15.13
C LYS A 325 24.15 7.17 13.64
N PRO A 326 25.08 7.67 12.80
CA PRO A 326 24.99 7.48 11.37
C PRO A 326 25.31 6.02 10.99
N VAL A 327 24.46 5.42 10.17
CA VAL A 327 24.59 4.05 9.65
C VAL A 327 24.44 4.08 8.14
N ALA A 328 25.45 3.58 7.43
CA ALA A 328 25.47 3.53 5.97
C ALA A 328 24.84 2.25 5.42
N ARG A 329 24.03 2.42 4.38
CA ARG A 329 23.70 1.39 3.39
C ARG A 329 24.67 1.55 2.21
N LYS A 330 25.50 0.53 1.98
CA LYS A 330 26.45 0.49 0.86
C LYS A 330 25.72 0.43 -0.48
N PRO A 331 26.20 1.15 -1.50
CA PRO A 331 25.65 1.06 -2.83
C PRO A 331 25.99 -0.30 -3.47
N LYS A 332 25.14 -0.77 -4.39
CA LYS A 332 25.40 -2.00 -5.16
C LYS A 332 25.00 -1.78 -6.62
N PRO A 333 25.83 -2.22 -7.58
CA PRO A 333 25.48 -2.16 -8.98
C PRO A 333 24.18 -2.90 -9.29
N GLY A 334 23.41 -2.32 -10.19
CA GLY A 334 22.26 -2.94 -10.81
C GLY A 334 22.68 -3.77 -12.02
N LEU A 335 21.73 -4.54 -12.55
CA LEU A 335 21.91 -5.32 -13.76
C LEU A 335 20.71 -5.05 -14.65
N VAL A 336 20.93 -4.68 -15.91
CA VAL A 336 19.84 -4.44 -16.86
C VAL A 336 20.05 -5.24 -18.13
N VAL A 337 18.96 -5.74 -18.72
CA VAL A 337 18.99 -6.38 -20.04
C VAL A 337 19.34 -5.34 -21.11
N SER A 338 20.35 -5.64 -21.93
CA SER A 338 20.65 -4.85 -23.12
C SER A 338 19.63 -5.20 -24.20
N LYS A 339 18.56 -4.40 -24.32
CA LYS A 339 17.47 -4.70 -25.25
C LYS A 339 17.93 -4.69 -26.71
N SER A 340 18.84 -3.78 -27.08
CA SER A 340 19.44 -3.72 -28.41
C SER A 340 20.26 -4.97 -28.72
N ASP A 341 21.19 -5.34 -27.83
CA ASP A 341 22.07 -6.49 -28.08
C ASP A 341 21.28 -7.81 -28.06
N THR A 342 20.22 -7.87 -27.24
CA THR A 342 19.28 -9.00 -27.23
C THR A 342 18.52 -9.09 -28.55
N ALA A 343 18.02 -7.97 -29.08
CA ALA A 343 17.33 -7.94 -30.36
C ALA A 343 18.25 -8.36 -31.51
N ASP A 344 19.49 -7.87 -31.54
CA ASP A 344 20.48 -8.26 -32.53
C ASP A 344 20.84 -9.75 -32.44
N ALA A 345 21.00 -10.28 -31.22
CA ALA A 345 21.25 -11.70 -31.00
C ALA A 345 20.09 -12.58 -31.47
N ILE A 346 18.84 -12.12 -31.29
CA ILE A 346 17.63 -12.80 -31.81
C ILE A 346 17.65 -12.79 -33.34
N ARG A 347 17.89 -11.65 -33.98
CA ARG A 347 17.92 -11.50 -35.44
C ARG A 347 18.99 -12.37 -36.10
N SER A 348 20.18 -12.43 -35.53
CA SER A 348 21.29 -13.21 -36.10
C SER A 348 21.15 -14.72 -35.92
N THR A 349 20.26 -15.17 -35.01
CA THR A 349 20.17 -16.58 -34.61
C THR A 349 18.86 -17.24 -35.06
N TYR A 350 17.76 -16.49 -35.09
CA TYR A 350 16.45 -16.98 -35.49
C TYR A 350 16.48 -17.54 -36.92
N LEU A 351 15.97 -18.77 -37.10
CA LEU A 351 16.02 -19.56 -38.35
C LEU A 351 17.42 -19.96 -38.87
N VAL A 352 18.49 -19.55 -38.21
CA VAL A 352 19.89 -19.87 -38.56
C VAL A 352 20.47 -20.93 -37.60
N SER A 353 20.11 -20.90 -36.32
CA SER A 353 20.62 -21.84 -35.29
C SER A 353 19.53 -22.31 -34.33
N ASP A 354 19.62 -23.57 -33.88
CA ASP A 354 18.78 -24.15 -32.82
C ASP A 354 19.39 -23.97 -31.41
N LYS A 355 20.49 -23.21 -31.26
CA LYS A 355 21.12 -23.00 -29.95
C LYS A 355 20.37 -21.94 -29.14
N PRO A 356 20.22 -22.12 -27.81
CA PRO A 356 19.64 -21.09 -26.96
C PRO A 356 20.45 -19.79 -26.99
N ILE A 357 19.76 -18.65 -27.01
CA ILE A 357 20.36 -17.31 -27.03
C ILE A 357 20.65 -16.88 -25.58
N THR A 358 21.89 -16.51 -25.27
CA THR A 358 22.19 -15.91 -23.96
C THR A 358 21.79 -14.43 -23.98
N VAL A 359 20.91 -14.02 -23.07
CA VAL A 359 20.44 -12.62 -22.96
C VAL A 359 21.58 -11.74 -22.45
N PRO A 360 22.09 -10.78 -23.25
CA PRO A 360 23.12 -9.85 -22.83
C PRO A 360 22.60 -8.89 -21.77
N THR A 361 23.41 -8.64 -20.74
CA THR A 361 23.11 -7.69 -19.67
C THR A 361 24.26 -6.71 -19.48
N VAL A 362 23.93 -5.49 -19.09
CA VAL A 362 24.88 -4.43 -18.74
C VAL A 362 24.77 -4.15 -17.24
N GLU A 363 25.91 -3.99 -16.59
CA GLU A 363 25.97 -3.55 -15.20
C GLU A 363 25.78 -2.03 -15.14
N VAL A 364 24.86 -1.58 -14.27
CA VAL A 364 24.60 -0.16 -14.06
C VAL A 364 25.19 0.23 -12.71
N GLU A 365 26.19 1.09 -12.74
CA GLU A 365 26.85 1.57 -11.53
C GLU A 365 25.95 2.53 -10.73
N PRO A 366 26.01 2.50 -9.40
CA PRO A 366 25.32 3.46 -8.55
C PRO A 366 25.85 4.88 -8.77
N SER A 367 24.99 5.87 -8.59
CA SER A 367 25.35 7.26 -8.81
C SER A 367 26.42 7.78 -7.84
N VAL A 368 26.53 7.13 -6.67
CA VAL A 368 27.50 7.42 -5.62
C VAL A 368 28.23 6.14 -5.26
N ASP A 369 29.56 6.17 -5.34
CA ASP A 369 30.44 5.04 -5.00
C ASP A 369 30.72 4.92 -3.49
N GLU A 370 31.47 3.88 -3.10
CA GLU A 370 31.80 3.65 -1.69
C GLU A 370 32.68 4.77 -1.10
N ASP A 371 33.53 5.41 -1.90
CA ASP A 371 34.45 6.46 -1.46
C ASP A 371 33.67 7.75 -1.17
N ALA A 372 32.78 8.17 -2.06
CA ALA A 372 31.90 9.31 -1.84
C ALA A 372 30.91 9.08 -0.67
N LEU A 373 30.48 7.84 -0.45
CA LEU A 373 29.71 7.47 0.75
C LEU A 373 30.55 7.60 2.04
N ALA A 374 31.82 7.17 2.02
CA ALA A 374 32.72 7.31 3.16
C ALA A 374 33.00 8.79 3.47
N ASP A 375 33.22 9.61 2.45
CA ASP A 375 33.39 11.06 2.60
C ASP A 375 32.13 11.72 3.19
N ALA A 376 30.94 11.35 2.71
CA ALA A 376 29.68 11.86 3.24
C ALA A 376 29.43 11.42 4.69
N MET A 377 29.84 10.19 5.05
CA MET A 377 29.78 9.69 6.42
C MET A 377 30.65 10.55 7.35
N ASP A 378 31.87 10.87 6.92
CA ASP A 378 32.85 11.59 7.74
C ASP A 378 32.58 13.09 7.83
N THR A 379 32.17 13.71 6.74
CA THR A 379 32.01 15.17 6.65
C THR A 379 30.59 15.66 6.94
N THR A 380 29.58 14.92 6.49
CA THR A 380 28.18 15.36 6.53
C THR A 380 27.42 14.66 7.65
N ALA A 381 27.45 13.33 7.69
CA ALA A 381 26.64 12.56 8.64
C ALA A 381 27.10 12.76 10.09
N LYS A 382 28.40 12.64 10.38
CA LYS A 382 28.94 12.90 11.73
C LYS A 382 28.69 14.34 12.18
N THR A 383 28.81 15.31 11.28
CA THR A 383 28.55 16.73 11.58
C THR A 383 27.07 16.97 11.90
N ALA A 384 26.16 16.36 11.14
CA ALA A 384 24.71 16.51 11.32
C ALA A 384 24.25 16.12 12.72
N VAL A 385 24.88 15.13 13.35
CA VAL A 385 24.55 14.64 14.70
C VAL A 385 25.61 14.98 15.74
N SER A 386 26.50 15.95 15.46
CA SER A 386 27.60 16.32 16.36
C SER A 386 27.16 16.96 17.68
N GLY A 387 25.93 17.47 17.75
CA GLY A 387 25.37 18.11 18.94
C GLY A 387 23.96 18.64 18.70
N PRO A 388 23.30 19.16 19.76
CA PRO A 388 21.97 19.75 19.64
C PRO A 388 21.94 20.95 18.68
N VAL A 389 20.73 21.37 18.30
CA VAL A 389 20.48 22.62 17.56
C VAL A 389 19.75 23.59 18.47
N THR A 390 20.26 24.80 18.63
CA THR A 390 19.59 25.86 19.39
C THR A 390 18.48 26.48 18.54
N LEU A 391 17.24 26.41 19.01
CA LEU A 391 16.08 27.04 18.40
C LEU A 391 15.76 28.34 19.13
N SER A 392 15.90 29.47 18.44
CA SER A 392 15.57 30.80 18.98
C SER A 392 14.18 31.20 18.52
N VAL A 393 13.26 31.35 19.47
CA VAL A 393 11.84 31.66 19.22
C VAL A 393 11.38 32.82 20.08
N GLY A 394 11.37 34.02 19.49
CA GLY A 394 11.21 35.26 20.25
C GLY A 394 12.37 35.44 21.24
N ASP A 395 12.06 35.70 22.51
CA ASP A 395 13.06 35.88 23.58
C ASP A 395 13.50 34.56 24.26
N LYS A 396 13.17 33.41 23.67
CA LYS A 396 13.44 32.09 24.26
C LYS A 396 14.32 31.27 23.34
N ASP A 397 15.35 30.69 23.95
CA ASP A 397 16.18 29.66 23.32
C ASP A 397 15.84 28.29 23.91
N VAL A 398 15.72 27.29 23.04
CA VAL A 398 15.52 25.89 23.43
C VAL A 398 16.42 25.00 22.59
N GLU A 399 17.05 24.02 23.23
CA GLU A 399 17.85 23.02 22.53
C GLU A 399 16.96 21.91 21.96
N LEU A 400 17.08 21.67 20.66
CA LEU A 400 16.56 20.47 20.00
C LEU A 400 17.64 19.37 20.06
N PRO A 401 17.49 18.35 20.92
CA PRO A 401 18.51 17.33 21.09
C PRO A 401 18.62 16.44 19.84
N VAL A 402 19.78 15.79 19.66
CA VAL A 402 20.03 14.85 18.55
C VAL A 402 18.95 13.76 18.50
N SER A 403 18.53 13.25 19.66
CA SER A 403 17.47 12.24 19.76
C SER A 403 16.13 12.68 19.18
N ALA A 404 15.86 13.99 19.08
CA ALA A 404 14.61 14.51 18.56
C ALA A 404 14.58 14.61 17.03
N TYR A 405 15.69 15.00 16.38
CA TYR A 405 15.71 15.20 14.92
C TYR A 405 16.39 14.06 14.14
N ALA A 406 17.31 13.32 14.75
CA ALA A 406 18.05 12.26 14.05
C ALA A 406 17.15 11.14 13.49
N PRO A 407 16.09 10.66 14.19
CA PRO A 407 15.18 9.67 13.62
C PRO A 407 14.43 10.14 12.35
N ALA A 408 14.31 11.46 12.16
CA ALA A 408 13.72 12.06 10.97
C ALA A 408 14.76 12.33 9.86
N LEU A 409 16.06 12.30 10.17
CA LEU A 409 17.15 12.63 9.23
C LEU A 409 17.48 11.43 8.35
N VAL A 410 17.61 11.67 7.05
CA VAL A 410 18.10 10.71 6.07
C VAL A 410 19.01 11.43 5.08
N ILE A 411 20.15 10.82 4.73
CA ILE A 411 20.98 11.29 3.62
C ILE A 411 20.83 10.27 2.51
N ARG A 412 20.32 10.71 1.36
CA ARG A 412 20.04 9.83 0.21
C ARG A 412 20.54 10.48 -1.07
N VAL A 413 20.73 9.68 -2.12
CA VAL A 413 21.14 10.19 -3.43
C VAL A 413 19.99 10.99 -4.05
N GLU A 414 20.28 12.24 -4.40
CA GLU A 414 19.44 13.12 -5.20
C GLU A 414 20.36 13.84 -6.21
N ASN A 415 19.98 13.86 -7.49
CA ASN A 415 20.80 14.46 -8.56
C ASN A 415 22.27 13.98 -8.55
N GLY A 416 22.48 12.68 -8.31
CA GLY A 416 23.80 12.05 -8.27
C GLY A 416 24.65 12.40 -7.04
N ARG A 417 24.08 12.98 -5.98
CA ARG A 417 24.83 13.35 -4.76
C ARG A 417 24.06 12.99 -3.49
N LEU A 418 24.80 12.62 -2.43
CA LEU A 418 24.23 12.39 -1.10
C LEU A 418 23.74 13.71 -0.48
N THR A 419 22.43 13.83 -0.33
CA THR A 419 21.75 15.04 0.13
C THR A 419 20.97 14.76 1.43
N PRO A 420 21.19 15.55 2.51
CA PRO A 420 20.44 15.42 3.75
C PRO A 420 19.01 15.93 3.61
N ARG A 421 18.06 15.18 4.17
CA ARG A 421 16.62 15.48 4.24
C ARG A 421 16.08 15.14 5.62
N LEU A 422 15.09 15.91 6.06
CA LEU A 422 14.31 15.63 7.27
C LEU A 422 12.87 15.26 6.89
N ASP A 423 12.38 14.16 7.45
CA ASP A 423 10.98 13.77 7.35
C ASP A 423 10.14 14.59 8.33
N ALA A 424 9.28 15.46 7.78
CA ALA A 424 8.44 16.35 8.58
C ALA A 424 7.44 15.60 9.49
N LYS A 425 6.93 14.43 9.06
CA LYS A 425 6.00 13.64 9.87
C LYS A 425 6.71 13.04 11.06
N LYS A 426 7.90 12.46 10.86
CA LYS A 426 8.73 11.88 11.94
C LYS A 426 9.25 12.95 12.91
N LEU A 427 9.46 14.17 12.43
CA LEU A 427 9.93 15.29 13.26
C LEU A 427 8.83 15.86 14.17
N ALA A 428 7.55 15.76 13.80
CA ALA A 428 6.45 16.51 14.42
C ALA A 428 6.28 16.27 15.94
N GLY A 429 6.24 15.00 16.35
CA GLY A 429 6.12 14.63 17.77
C GLY A 429 7.34 15.09 18.60
N PRO A 430 8.56 14.64 18.25
CA PRO A 430 9.77 15.04 18.97
C PRO A 430 10.01 16.56 19.02
N LEU A 431 9.66 17.27 17.95
CA LEU A 431 9.72 18.74 17.90
C LEU A 431 8.76 19.37 18.91
N THR A 432 7.53 18.85 19.00
CA THR A 432 6.52 19.34 19.96
C THR A 432 6.96 19.10 21.40
N ASP A 433 7.52 17.93 21.69
CA ASP A 433 7.95 17.58 23.04
C ASP A 433 9.22 18.32 23.46
N SER A 434 10.18 18.49 22.54
CA SER A 434 11.43 19.22 22.82
C SER A 434 11.22 20.73 22.97
N THR A 435 10.13 21.29 22.43
CA THR A 435 9.83 22.73 22.50
C THR A 435 8.76 23.08 23.54
N THR A 436 8.57 22.19 24.52
CA THR A 436 7.67 22.40 25.67
C THR A 436 8.12 23.65 26.45
N GLY A 437 7.45 24.79 26.19
CA GLY A 437 7.79 26.10 26.78
C GLY A 437 7.89 27.25 25.78
N ILE A 438 8.17 26.97 24.51
CA ILE A 438 8.07 27.94 23.39
C ILE A 438 6.61 28.06 22.93
N GLY A 439 5.90 26.94 22.97
CA GLY A 439 4.52 26.81 22.52
C GLY A 439 3.51 26.50 23.64
N LYS A 440 2.23 26.57 23.30
CA LYS A 440 1.12 25.97 24.08
C LYS A 440 0.57 24.80 23.26
N LYS A 441 0.44 23.60 23.83
CA LYS A 441 -0.24 22.50 23.14
C LYS A 441 -1.69 22.92 22.85
N ALA A 442 -2.17 22.64 21.65
CA ALA A 442 -3.59 22.80 21.36
C ALA A 442 -4.40 21.84 22.25
N VAL A 443 -5.58 22.26 22.67
CA VAL A 443 -6.48 21.46 23.50
C VAL A 443 -7.72 21.18 22.68
N ASP A 444 -8.03 19.91 22.48
CA ASP A 444 -9.22 19.49 21.75
C ASP A 444 -10.51 19.95 22.43
N ALA A 445 -11.51 20.24 21.60
CA ALA A 445 -12.87 20.41 22.07
C ALA A 445 -13.40 19.08 22.65
N THR A 446 -14.42 19.15 23.49
CA THR A 446 -15.12 17.95 23.97
C THR A 446 -16.60 18.25 24.15
N VAL A 447 -17.43 17.22 24.20
CA VAL A 447 -18.86 17.34 24.52
C VAL A 447 -19.07 16.65 25.86
N ARG A 448 -19.66 17.37 26.83
CA ARG A 448 -19.95 16.83 28.15
C ARG A 448 -21.40 17.05 28.53
N ILE A 449 -21.95 16.16 29.34
CA ILE A 449 -23.27 16.37 29.93
C ILE A 449 -23.12 17.24 31.19
N GLN A 450 -23.63 18.47 31.14
CA GLN A 450 -23.68 19.39 32.28
C GLN A 450 -25.12 19.77 32.56
N ASN A 451 -25.57 19.64 33.80
CA ASN A 451 -26.94 19.96 34.23
C ASN A 451 -28.03 19.30 33.35
N GLY A 452 -27.78 18.05 32.90
CA GLY A 452 -28.71 17.30 32.08
C GLY A 452 -28.81 17.76 30.62
N LYS A 453 -27.80 18.49 30.11
CA LYS A 453 -27.73 18.89 28.70
C LYS A 453 -26.32 18.68 28.12
N PRO A 454 -26.19 18.36 26.84
CA PRO A 454 -24.89 18.33 26.17
C PRO A 454 -24.35 19.76 26.03
N VAL A 455 -23.10 19.97 26.45
CA VAL A 455 -22.39 21.24 26.37
C VAL A 455 -21.06 20.99 25.67
N VAL A 456 -20.84 21.70 24.57
CA VAL A 456 -19.54 21.75 23.89
C VAL A 456 -18.60 22.58 24.76
N VAL A 457 -17.54 21.94 25.26
CA VAL A 457 -16.39 22.62 25.85
C VAL A 457 -15.47 23.01 24.69
N PRO A 458 -15.26 24.31 24.43
CA PRO A 458 -14.44 24.76 23.30
C PRO A 458 -13.01 24.26 23.41
N GLY A 459 -12.46 23.83 22.27
CA GLY A 459 -11.03 23.61 22.13
C GLY A 459 -10.27 24.93 22.23
N LYS A 460 -8.99 24.84 22.59
CA LYS A 460 -8.08 25.98 22.67
C LYS A 460 -6.98 25.81 21.64
N GLU A 461 -6.74 26.85 20.87
CA GLU A 461 -5.62 26.86 19.93
C GLU A 461 -4.29 26.80 20.68
N GLY A 462 -3.36 26.07 20.09
CA GLY A 462 -1.98 25.99 20.50
C GLY A 462 -1.11 27.00 19.76
N LEU A 463 0.14 27.07 20.18
CA LEU A 463 1.21 27.77 19.48
C LEU A 463 2.36 26.78 19.36
N GLY A 464 2.93 26.60 18.16
CA GLY A 464 3.95 25.58 17.94
C GLY A 464 4.75 25.82 16.65
N LEU A 465 5.88 25.12 16.56
CA LEU A 465 6.73 25.14 15.37
C LEU A 465 6.17 24.22 14.30
N GLN A 466 6.26 24.63 13.04
CA GLN A 466 5.67 23.89 11.92
C GLN A 466 6.63 22.80 11.41
N PRO A 467 6.28 21.50 11.49
CA PRO A 467 7.24 20.43 11.18
C PRO A 467 7.78 20.48 9.75
N LYS A 468 6.95 20.83 8.76
CA LYS A 468 7.37 20.98 7.35
C LYS A 468 8.41 22.10 7.18
N GLU A 469 8.15 23.24 7.82
CA GLU A 469 9.06 24.39 7.77
C GLU A 469 10.38 24.08 8.50
N MET A 470 10.29 23.44 9.66
CA MET A 470 11.46 23.00 10.43
C MET A 470 12.31 21.98 9.65
N ALA A 471 11.68 21.02 8.98
CA ALA A 471 12.39 20.03 8.17
C ALA A 471 13.22 20.67 7.06
N THR A 472 12.74 21.76 6.45
CA THR A 472 13.51 22.53 5.45
C THR A 472 14.59 23.40 6.10
N LYS A 473 14.26 24.14 7.16
CA LYS A 473 15.17 25.12 7.79
C LYS A 473 16.31 24.48 8.59
N LEU A 474 16.10 23.29 9.16
CA LEU A 474 17.12 22.60 9.97
C LEU A 474 18.26 22.03 9.12
N VAL A 475 17.99 21.50 7.92
CA VAL A 475 18.99 20.86 7.07
C VAL A 475 20.28 21.68 6.90
N PRO A 476 20.25 22.97 6.50
CA PRO A 476 21.48 23.76 6.36
C PRO A 476 22.20 24.04 7.70
N VAL A 477 21.48 24.01 8.83
CA VAL A 477 22.05 24.22 10.16
C VAL A 477 22.77 22.97 10.66
N LEU A 478 22.30 21.78 10.25
CA LEU A 478 22.93 20.51 10.62
C LEU A 478 24.36 20.37 10.05
N SER A 479 24.70 21.08 8.97
CA SER A 479 26.06 21.12 8.40
C SER A 479 27.03 22.02 9.19
N ARG A 480 26.57 22.73 10.23
CA ARG A 480 27.39 23.65 11.06
C ARG A 480 27.86 22.99 12.36
N THR A 481 28.83 23.59 13.04
CA THR A 481 29.38 23.10 14.33
C THR A 481 29.34 24.19 15.40
N GLY A 482 29.35 23.78 16.68
CA GLY A 482 29.37 24.70 17.82
C GLY A 482 28.19 25.68 17.82
N ASP A 483 28.47 26.93 18.18
CA ASP A 483 27.47 28.00 18.36
C ASP A 483 26.74 28.39 17.06
N GLU A 484 27.29 28.03 15.89
CA GLU A 484 26.66 28.28 14.59
C GLU A 484 25.45 27.37 14.33
N ARG A 485 25.23 26.35 15.17
CA ARG A 485 24.05 25.46 15.16
C ARG A 485 22.83 26.13 15.80
N THR A 486 22.57 27.36 15.42
CA THR A 486 21.45 28.17 15.90
C THR A 486 20.49 28.48 14.74
N LEU A 487 19.20 28.33 14.98
CA LEU A 487 18.13 28.58 14.03
C LEU A 487 17.04 29.46 14.64
N GLU A 488 16.83 30.64 14.06
CA GLU A 488 15.71 31.52 14.39
C GLU A 488 14.43 31.05 13.69
N VAL A 489 13.36 30.84 14.46
CA VAL A 489 12.07 30.38 13.96
C VAL A 489 10.91 31.06 14.67
N GLU A 490 9.80 31.21 13.97
CA GLU A 490 8.57 31.78 14.52
C GLU A 490 7.57 30.66 14.84
N ALA A 491 6.94 30.74 16.01
CA ALA A 491 5.85 29.84 16.36
C ALA A 491 4.54 30.31 15.73
N LYS A 492 3.79 29.37 15.14
CA LYS A 492 2.49 29.63 14.49
C LYS A 492 1.36 29.01 15.28
N VAL A 493 0.15 29.52 15.07
CA VAL A 493 -1.07 28.98 15.70
C VAL A 493 -1.30 27.56 15.20
N VAL A 494 -1.48 26.63 16.14
CA VAL A 494 -1.80 25.23 15.87
C VAL A 494 -3.23 24.97 16.30
N LYS A 495 -4.09 24.56 15.36
CA LYS A 495 -5.47 24.21 15.68
C LYS A 495 -5.52 22.88 16.45
N PRO A 496 -6.47 22.70 17.37
CA PRO A 496 -6.73 21.39 17.95
C PRO A 496 -7.09 20.38 16.87
N LEU A 497 -6.75 19.11 17.10
CA LEU A 497 -7.09 18.00 16.21
C LEU A 497 -8.61 17.84 16.10
N PHE A 498 -9.31 18.06 17.21
CA PHE A 498 -10.76 18.11 17.24
C PHE A 498 -11.23 19.50 17.66
N THR A 499 -11.71 20.29 16.70
CA THR A 499 -12.02 21.71 16.92
C THR A 499 -13.40 21.90 17.54
N THR A 500 -13.63 23.12 18.07
CA THR A 500 -14.97 23.53 18.53
C THR A 500 -16.00 23.48 17.40
N LYS A 501 -15.57 23.67 16.14
CA LYS A 501 -16.45 23.54 14.97
C LYS A 501 -16.85 22.09 14.77
N ASP A 502 -15.91 21.15 14.88
CA ASP A 502 -16.16 19.71 14.71
C ASP A 502 -17.10 19.20 15.81
N ALA A 503 -16.84 19.57 17.08
CA ALA A 503 -17.71 19.24 18.20
C ALA A 503 -19.15 19.73 18.00
N LYS A 504 -19.33 20.94 17.46
CA LYS A 504 -20.66 21.48 17.12
C LYS A 504 -21.29 20.75 15.93
N ALA A 505 -20.49 20.36 14.94
CA ALA A 505 -20.96 19.65 13.74
C ALA A 505 -21.57 18.28 14.06
N LEU A 506 -21.15 17.65 15.16
CA LEU A 506 -21.73 16.38 15.63
C LEU A 506 -23.19 16.49 16.07
N LYS A 507 -23.71 17.68 16.34
CA LYS A 507 -25.13 17.94 16.70
C LYS A 507 -25.63 16.99 17.78
N ILE A 508 -24.91 16.86 18.90
CA ILE A 508 -25.39 16.11 20.06
C ILE A 508 -26.33 17.03 20.85
N THR A 509 -27.64 16.80 20.81
CA THR A 509 -28.66 17.74 21.30
C THR A 509 -29.52 17.18 22.44
N GLU A 510 -29.78 15.88 22.48
CA GLU A 510 -30.71 15.26 23.41
C GLU A 510 -30.33 13.81 23.75
N LYS A 511 -30.98 13.25 24.78
CA LYS A 511 -30.85 11.83 25.11
C LYS A 511 -31.75 11.01 24.19
N ILE A 512 -31.15 10.13 23.39
CA ILE A 512 -31.87 9.28 22.43
C ILE A 512 -32.20 7.89 23.00
N SER A 513 -31.46 7.45 24.01
CA SER A 513 -31.65 6.14 24.66
C SER A 513 -31.15 6.14 26.10
N GLU A 514 -31.78 5.34 26.93
CA GLU A 514 -31.36 5.04 28.29
C GLU A 514 -31.68 3.58 28.60
N PHE A 515 -30.74 2.89 29.24
CA PHE A 515 -31.00 1.57 29.78
C PHE A 515 -30.33 1.40 31.14
N GLU A 516 -30.96 0.60 32.00
CA GLU A 516 -30.43 0.28 33.31
C GLU A 516 -30.63 -1.19 33.66
N THR A 517 -29.66 -1.76 34.37
CA THR A 517 -29.79 -3.11 34.94
C THR A 517 -29.52 -3.09 36.44
N SER A 518 -30.19 -3.98 37.17
CA SER A 518 -30.05 -4.13 38.62
C SER A 518 -29.08 -5.27 38.95
N PHE A 519 -28.28 -5.11 40.00
CA PHE A 519 -27.35 -6.15 40.45
C PHE A 519 -27.36 -6.33 41.97
N PRO A 520 -27.20 -7.57 42.47
CA PRO A 520 -27.16 -7.85 43.90
C PRO A 520 -25.85 -7.35 44.52
N TYR A 521 -25.86 -7.21 45.85
CA TYR A 521 -24.68 -6.81 46.59
C TYR A 521 -23.56 -7.84 46.50
N ALA A 522 -22.41 -7.38 45.99
CA ALA A 522 -21.11 -8.01 46.15
C ALA A 522 -20.05 -6.93 45.94
N GLU A 523 -19.03 -6.89 46.81
CA GLU A 523 -18.00 -5.84 46.76
C GLU A 523 -17.31 -5.78 45.39
N TYR A 524 -16.96 -6.94 44.82
CA TYR A 524 -16.33 -7.00 43.49
C TYR A 524 -17.20 -6.40 42.39
N ARG A 525 -18.55 -6.45 42.49
CA ARG A 525 -19.45 -5.86 41.50
C ARG A 525 -19.44 -4.35 41.55
N ASN A 526 -19.43 -3.78 42.76
CA ASN A 526 -19.34 -2.33 42.94
C ASN A 526 -18.02 -1.78 42.36
N THR A 527 -16.92 -2.52 42.52
CA THR A 527 -15.60 -2.15 41.98
C THR A 527 -15.54 -2.35 40.47
N ASN A 528 -15.74 -3.58 39.98
CA ASN A 528 -15.55 -3.92 38.56
C ASN A 528 -16.56 -3.21 37.65
N GLN A 529 -17.84 -3.15 38.02
CA GLN A 529 -18.83 -2.44 37.20
C GLN A 529 -18.63 -0.94 37.29
N GLY A 530 -18.23 -0.42 38.45
CA GLY A 530 -17.88 0.99 38.63
C GLY A 530 -16.72 1.42 37.74
N ARG A 531 -15.64 0.61 37.70
CA ARG A 531 -14.47 0.86 36.86
C ARG A 531 -14.79 0.79 35.37
N ALA A 532 -15.53 -0.22 34.93
CA ALA A 532 -15.97 -0.31 33.53
C ALA A 532 -16.88 0.87 33.13
N ALA A 533 -17.79 1.29 34.03
CA ALA A 533 -18.64 2.46 33.78
C ALA A 533 -17.85 3.77 33.71
N GLU A 534 -16.81 3.94 34.54
CA GLU A 534 -15.91 5.09 34.49
C GLU A 534 -15.16 5.16 33.16
N LEU A 535 -14.64 4.04 32.67
CA LEU A 535 -13.88 3.98 31.41
C LEU A 535 -14.73 4.26 30.16
N MET A 536 -16.02 3.91 30.20
CA MET A 536 -16.97 4.19 29.11
C MET A 536 -17.59 5.59 29.18
N ASP A 537 -17.51 6.29 30.31
CA ASP A 537 -18.20 7.58 30.47
C ASP A 537 -17.51 8.65 29.63
N GLY A 538 -18.28 9.33 28.79
CA GLY A 538 -17.75 10.36 27.89
C GLY A 538 -17.17 9.82 26.57
N THR A 539 -17.30 8.52 26.28
CA THR A 539 -16.94 7.99 24.95
C THR A 539 -17.78 8.66 23.86
N LEU A 540 -17.09 9.20 22.85
CA LEU A 540 -17.70 9.88 21.71
C LEU A 540 -17.55 9.00 20.46
N ILE A 541 -18.67 8.62 19.85
CA ILE A 541 -18.71 7.81 18.64
C ILE A 541 -19.14 8.71 17.48
N LYS A 542 -18.24 8.93 16.53
CA LYS A 542 -18.48 9.76 15.35
C LYS A 542 -19.45 9.09 14.36
N PRO A 543 -20.02 9.84 13.40
CA PRO A 543 -20.78 9.26 12.30
C PRO A 543 -20.02 8.13 11.61
N GLY A 544 -20.65 6.97 11.46
CA GLY A 544 -20.04 5.79 10.82
C GLY A 544 -19.04 5.01 11.67
N GLU A 545 -18.64 5.50 12.85
CA GLU A 545 -17.69 4.84 13.73
C GLU A 545 -18.33 3.66 14.48
N THR A 546 -17.52 2.64 14.80
CA THR A 546 -17.93 1.47 15.59
C THR A 546 -17.42 1.59 17.01
N PHE A 547 -18.33 1.57 17.98
CA PHE A 547 -17.98 1.34 19.38
C PHE A 547 -17.53 -0.11 19.57
N SER A 548 -16.45 -0.30 20.33
CA SER A 548 -16.04 -1.60 20.89
C SER A 548 -15.94 -1.48 22.40
N PHE A 549 -16.56 -2.42 23.12
CA PHE A 549 -16.45 -2.45 24.57
C PHE A 549 -15.03 -2.76 25.02
N ASN A 550 -14.35 -3.71 24.38
CA ASN A 550 -12.99 -4.10 24.74
C ASN A 550 -11.96 -3.01 24.40
N ASP A 551 -12.14 -2.24 23.31
CA ASP A 551 -11.23 -1.13 22.98
C ASP A 551 -11.33 0.00 24.00
N VAL A 552 -12.55 0.27 24.49
CA VAL A 552 -12.81 1.35 25.46
C VAL A 552 -12.44 0.95 26.89
N VAL A 553 -12.80 -0.27 27.32
CA VAL A 553 -12.59 -0.73 28.70
C VAL A 553 -11.22 -1.38 28.90
N GLY A 554 -10.65 -1.95 27.84
CA GLY A 554 -9.37 -2.67 27.89
C GLY A 554 -9.44 -4.02 28.61
N GLU A 555 -8.25 -4.58 28.83
CA GLU A 555 -8.06 -5.83 29.55
C GLU A 555 -8.42 -5.68 31.03
N ARG A 556 -9.11 -6.69 31.58
CA ARG A 556 -9.54 -6.70 32.99
C ARG A 556 -8.39 -7.18 33.87
N THR A 557 -7.44 -6.30 34.15
CA THR A 557 -6.29 -6.56 35.03
C THR A 557 -6.37 -5.79 36.35
N GLU A 558 -5.62 -6.21 37.37
CA GLU A 558 -5.47 -5.44 38.61
C GLU A 558 -4.87 -4.04 38.35
N ALA A 559 -3.91 -3.95 37.41
CA ALA A 559 -3.32 -2.68 37.00
C ALA A 559 -4.34 -1.72 36.35
N ASN A 560 -5.35 -2.26 35.67
CA ASN A 560 -6.47 -1.48 35.13
C ASN A 560 -7.63 -1.29 36.15
N GLY A 561 -7.41 -1.63 37.43
CA GLY A 561 -8.32 -1.37 38.53
C GLY A 561 -9.45 -2.41 38.71
N PHE A 562 -9.31 -3.60 38.10
CA PHE A 562 -10.27 -4.69 38.27
C PHE A 562 -9.84 -5.64 39.40
N VAL A 563 -10.82 -6.30 40.02
CA VAL A 563 -10.62 -7.29 41.08
C VAL A 563 -11.26 -8.63 40.72
N ASN A 564 -10.86 -9.68 41.41
CA ASN A 564 -11.45 -11.01 41.25
C ASN A 564 -12.93 -10.99 41.61
N GLY A 565 -13.72 -11.70 40.80
CA GLY A 565 -15.14 -11.86 41.00
C GLY A 565 -15.67 -13.02 40.19
N THR A 566 -16.97 -13.30 40.35
CA THR A 566 -17.58 -14.43 39.65
C THR A 566 -17.74 -14.15 38.15
N VAL A 567 -17.17 -15.02 37.31
CA VAL A 567 -17.26 -15.08 35.85
C VAL A 567 -17.90 -16.40 35.44
N ILE A 568 -18.49 -16.47 34.25
CA ILE A 568 -18.98 -17.72 33.65
C ILE A 568 -17.97 -18.14 32.59
N ASN A 569 -17.35 -19.31 32.77
CA ASN A 569 -16.37 -19.86 31.85
C ASN A 569 -16.72 -21.33 31.57
N GLY A 570 -16.91 -21.67 30.29
CA GLY A 570 -17.28 -23.05 29.90
C GLY A 570 -18.61 -23.54 30.47
N GLY A 571 -19.57 -22.64 30.73
CA GLY A 571 -20.90 -22.99 31.25
C GLY A 571 -20.98 -23.17 32.78
N VAL A 572 -19.90 -22.88 33.51
CA VAL A 572 -19.87 -22.92 34.98
C VAL A 572 -19.33 -21.61 35.58
N PHE A 573 -19.70 -21.32 36.81
CA PHE A 573 -19.16 -20.18 37.55
C PHE A 573 -17.71 -20.43 38.01
N ARG A 574 -16.83 -19.46 37.78
CA ARG A 574 -15.43 -19.42 38.22
C ARG A 574 -15.10 -18.05 38.80
N GLU A 575 -14.02 -17.94 39.56
CA GLU A 575 -13.51 -16.66 40.06
C GLU A 575 -12.35 -16.19 39.17
N GLU A 576 -12.52 -15.04 38.53
CA GLU A 576 -11.54 -14.43 37.63
C GLU A 576 -11.62 -12.89 37.72
N LEU A 577 -10.58 -12.20 37.26
CA LEU A 577 -10.56 -10.73 37.21
C LEU A 577 -11.69 -10.19 36.32
N GLY A 578 -12.34 -9.12 36.76
CA GLY A 578 -13.42 -8.50 36.00
C GLY A 578 -14.77 -9.21 36.11
N GLY A 579 -14.95 -10.06 37.12
CA GLY A 579 -16.25 -10.63 37.46
C GLY A 579 -17.37 -9.59 37.49
N GLY A 580 -18.45 -9.85 36.76
CA GLY A 580 -19.62 -8.96 36.66
C GLY A 580 -19.58 -7.91 35.54
N VAL A 581 -18.51 -7.80 34.74
CA VAL A 581 -18.40 -6.81 33.64
C VAL A 581 -19.36 -7.09 32.47
N SER A 582 -19.74 -8.35 32.18
CA SER A 582 -20.75 -8.65 31.15
C SER A 582 -22.12 -8.01 31.42
N GLN A 583 -22.43 -7.66 32.67
CA GLN A 583 -23.64 -6.88 32.97
C GLN A 583 -23.56 -5.44 32.45
N VAL A 584 -22.37 -4.85 32.49
CA VAL A 584 -22.09 -3.52 31.96
C VAL A 584 -22.23 -3.54 30.44
N ALA A 585 -21.63 -4.55 29.78
CA ALA A 585 -21.81 -4.79 28.35
C ALA A 585 -23.30 -5.01 28.00
N THR A 586 -24.03 -5.82 28.76
CA THR A 586 -25.49 -6.02 28.55
C THR A 586 -26.27 -4.70 28.66
N THR A 587 -25.90 -3.83 29.60
CA THR A 587 -26.56 -2.52 29.76
C THR A 587 -26.23 -1.60 28.56
N MET A 588 -24.97 -1.58 28.13
CA MET A 588 -24.52 -0.85 26.94
C MET A 588 -25.19 -1.35 25.65
N TYR A 589 -25.28 -2.67 25.46
CA TYR A 589 -25.94 -3.30 24.32
C TYR A 589 -27.39 -2.83 24.21
N ASN A 590 -28.15 -2.86 25.31
CA ASN A 590 -29.54 -2.42 25.27
C ASN A 590 -29.67 -0.90 25.06
N ALA A 591 -28.74 -0.10 25.60
CA ALA A 591 -28.70 1.33 25.29
C ALA A 591 -28.46 1.59 23.79
N GLY A 592 -27.51 0.88 23.17
CA GLY A 592 -27.29 0.90 21.72
C GLY A 592 -28.49 0.38 20.92
N PHE A 593 -29.10 -0.71 21.37
CA PHE A 593 -30.30 -1.33 20.78
C PHE A 593 -31.44 -0.31 20.65
N PHE A 594 -31.79 0.37 21.75
CA PHE A 594 -32.85 1.38 21.77
C PHE A 594 -32.40 2.75 21.24
N GLY A 595 -31.08 2.98 21.13
CA GLY A 595 -30.51 4.14 20.43
C GLY A 595 -30.54 4.02 18.91
N GLY A 596 -30.86 2.83 18.39
CA GLY A 596 -30.89 2.56 16.96
C GLY A 596 -29.50 2.42 16.34
N MET A 597 -28.52 2.00 17.14
CA MET A 597 -27.18 1.63 16.66
C MET A 597 -27.26 0.30 15.90
N ASP A 598 -26.41 0.11 14.91
CA ASP A 598 -26.33 -1.15 14.17
C ASP A 598 -25.51 -2.15 14.98
N ASP A 599 -26.07 -3.33 15.21
CA ASP A 599 -25.41 -4.41 15.96
C ASP A 599 -24.34 -5.06 15.07
N VAL A 600 -23.07 -4.91 15.44
CA VAL A 600 -21.93 -5.45 14.69
C VAL A 600 -21.50 -6.78 15.29
N GLU A 601 -21.45 -6.85 16.62
CA GLU A 601 -21.10 -8.04 17.36
C GLU A 601 -21.73 -7.99 18.76
N HIS A 602 -22.48 -9.02 19.09
CA HIS A 602 -22.79 -9.34 20.47
C HIS A 602 -22.97 -10.86 20.61
N HIS A 603 -22.72 -11.36 21.81
CA HIS A 603 -22.90 -12.78 22.11
C HIS A 603 -23.70 -12.93 23.40
N PRO A 604 -24.87 -13.59 23.39
CA PRO A 604 -25.55 -13.92 24.63
C PRO A 604 -24.70 -14.89 25.48
N HIS A 605 -24.94 -14.95 26.79
CA HIS A 605 -24.30 -15.98 27.62
C HIS A 605 -24.75 -17.37 27.16
N ALA A 606 -23.91 -18.38 27.39
CA ALA A 606 -24.19 -19.77 26.98
C ALA A 606 -25.53 -20.30 27.54
N PHE A 607 -25.96 -19.84 28.70
CA PHE A 607 -27.25 -20.17 29.32
C PHE A 607 -27.95 -18.91 29.81
N TYR A 608 -29.28 -18.97 29.91
CA TYR A 608 -30.10 -17.82 30.27
C TYR A 608 -29.88 -17.39 31.73
N ILE A 609 -29.70 -16.09 31.95
CA ILE A 609 -29.56 -15.49 33.27
C ILE A 609 -30.75 -14.56 33.52
N ASP A 610 -31.55 -14.90 34.53
CA ASP A 610 -32.85 -14.28 34.82
C ASP A 610 -32.84 -12.76 35.05
N ARG A 611 -31.72 -12.20 35.50
CA ARG A 611 -31.56 -10.75 35.72
C ARG A 611 -31.44 -9.92 34.43
N TYR A 612 -31.26 -10.55 33.27
CA TYR A 612 -31.14 -9.86 31.98
C TYR A 612 -32.42 -9.98 31.15
N PRO A 613 -32.71 -9.00 30.28
CA PRO A 613 -33.81 -9.16 29.33
C PRO A 613 -33.53 -10.35 28.42
N VAL A 614 -34.50 -11.27 28.35
CA VAL A 614 -34.37 -12.51 27.55
C VAL A 614 -33.95 -12.20 26.12
N GLY A 615 -32.84 -12.80 25.67
CA GLY A 615 -32.31 -12.66 24.32
C GLY A 615 -31.59 -11.34 24.04
N ARG A 616 -31.48 -10.44 25.02
CA ARG A 616 -30.81 -9.13 24.87
C ARG A 616 -29.75 -8.94 25.95
N GLU A 617 -28.77 -9.82 25.92
CA GLU A 617 -27.61 -9.78 26.80
C GLU A 617 -26.34 -9.86 25.97
N ALA A 618 -25.24 -9.33 26.54
CA ALA A 618 -23.94 -9.35 25.88
C ALA A 618 -22.89 -9.89 26.85
N THR A 619 -22.10 -10.83 26.36
CA THR A 619 -20.93 -11.42 27.01
C THR A 619 -19.69 -10.77 26.43
N VAL A 620 -18.73 -10.42 27.29
CA VAL A 620 -17.43 -9.89 26.87
C VAL A 620 -16.30 -10.63 27.55
N TYR A 621 -15.26 -10.93 26.79
CA TYR A 621 -14.02 -11.54 27.25
C TYR A 621 -12.87 -10.96 26.43
N PHE A 622 -11.92 -10.32 27.10
CA PHE A 622 -10.86 -9.60 26.40
C PHE A 622 -10.04 -10.58 25.54
N GLY A 623 -9.83 -10.22 24.27
CA GLY A 623 -9.13 -11.06 23.29
C GLY A 623 -9.98 -12.14 22.62
N SER A 624 -11.25 -12.35 22.98
CA SER A 624 -12.10 -13.38 22.32
C SER A 624 -13.57 -13.03 22.08
N LEU A 625 -14.24 -12.30 22.99
CA LEU A 625 -15.64 -11.91 22.84
C LEU A 625 -15.79 -10.41 23.09
N ASP A 626 -16.43 -9.71 22.17
CA ASP A 626 -16.66 -8.27 22.29
C ASP A 626 -18.15 -7.90 22.16
N LEU A 627 -18.46 -6.67 22.57
CA LEU A 627 -19.70 -5.98 22.23
C LEU A 627 -19.34 -4.82 21.30
N ARG A 628 -19.84 -4.87 20.07
CA ARG A 628 -19.60 -3.86 19.05
C ARG A 628 -20.89 -3.40 18.41
N TRP A 629 -21.04 -2.08 18.29
CA TRP A 629 -22.14 -1.49 17.53
C TRP A 629 -21.66 -0.28 16.76
N LYS A 630 -22.21 -0.07 15.57
CA LYS A 630 -21.88 1.04 14.68
C LYS A 630 -22.89 2.17 14.87
N ASN A 631 -22.42 3.42 14.81
CA ASN A 631 -23.29 4.59 14.70
C ASN A 631 -23.66 4.81 13.23
N PRO A 632 -24.88 4.48 12.78
CA PRO A 632 -25.27 4.63 11.38
C PRO A 632 -25.69 6.06 11.03
N THR A 633 -25.71 6.98 11.99
CA THR A 633 -26.27 8.31 11.81
C THR A 633 -25.20 9.31 11.36
N LYS A 634 -25.66 10.45 10.80
CA LYS A 634 -24.79 11.61 10.50
C LYS A 634 -24.44 12.47 11.73
N TYR A 635 -24.85 12.04 12.92
CA TYR A 635 -24.68 12.76 14.18
C TYR A 635 -23.71 12.00 15.09
N GLY A 636 -23.03 12.70 16.00
CA GLY A 636 -22.22 12.04 17.02
C GLY A 636 -23.09 11.39 18.10
N VAL A 637 -22.57 10.35 18.75
CA VAL A 637 -23.18 9.73 19.92
C VAL A 637 -22.24 9.87 21.10
N LEU A 638 -22.68 10.52 22.16
CA LEU A 638 -21.96 10.61 23.43
C LEU A 638 -22.53 9.60 24.43
N VAL A 639 -21.67 8.74 24.95
CA VAL A 639 -21.99 7.80 26.02
C VAL A 639 -21.91 8.52 27.36
N ARG A 640 -22.91 8.29 28.20
CA ARG A 640 -22.82 8.55 29.63
C ARG A 640 -23.09 7.28 30.41
N SER A 641 -22.19 6.90 31.31
CA SER A 641 -22.31 5.67 32.09
C SER A 641 -21.90 5.86 33.54
N TYR A 642 -22.68 5.27 34.45
CA TYR A 642 -22.38 5.34 35.88
C TYR A 642 -23.07 4.21 36.65
N VAL A 643 -22.52 3.91 37.82
CA VAL A 643 -23.06 2.92 38.75
C VAL A 643 -23.57 3.59 40.02
N LYS A 644 -24.82 3.28 40.40
CA LYS A 644 -25.28 3.42 41.78
C LYS A 644 -24.91 2.14 42.52
N LYS A 645 -23.97 2.25 43.46
CA LYS A 645 -23.43 1.10 44.19
C LYS A 645 -24.53 0.37 44.98
N SER A 646 -24.42 -0.95 44.98
CA SER A 646 -25.20 -1.82 45.86
C SER A 646 -24.73 -1.68 47.31
N THR A 647 -25.63 -1.93 48.26
CA THR A 647 -25.31 -2.07 49.69
C THR A 647 -25.82 -3.43 50.19
N PRO A 648 -25.41 -3.92 51.38
CA PRO A 648 -25.97 -5.15 51.94
C PRO A 648 -27.51 -5.15 52.05
N SER A 649 -28.15 -3.96 52.05
CA SER A 649 -29.59 -3.77 52.17
C SER A 649 -30.29 -3.29 50.89
N SER A 650 -29.57 -3.01 49.80
CA SER A 650 -30.17 -2.50 48.57
C SER A 650 -29.41 -2.92 47.30
N PRO A 651 -30.11 -3.27 46.21
CA PRO A 651 -29.46 -3.62 44.96
C PRO A 651 -28.80 -2.39 44.32
N GLY A 652 -27.71 -2.63 43.59
CA GLY A 652 -27.04 -1.61 42.78
C GLY A 652 -27.70 -1.46 41.41
N ARG A 653 -27.39 -0.38 40.71
CA ARG A 653 -27.89 -0.08 39.35
C ARG A 653 -26.74 0.35 38.45
N MET A 654 -26.61 -0.29 37.30
CA MET A 654 -25.77 0.16 36.19
C MET A 654 -26.64 0.98 35.23
N HIS A 655 -26.20 2.19 34.88
CA HIS A 655 -26.91 3.10 33.98
C HIS A 655 -26.07 3.43 32.75
N VAL A 656 -26.66 3.34 31.57
CA VAL A 656 -26.08 3.84 30.32
C VAL A 656 -27.10 4.73 29.62
N GLU A 657 -26.67 5.93 29.23
CA GLU A 657 -27.44 6.88 28.44
C GLU A 657 -26.67 7.18 27.14
N LEU A 658 -27.37 7.24 26.01
CA LEU A 658 -26.81 7.69 24.74
C LEU A 658 -27.39 9.06 24.38
N TRP A 659 -26.53 10.02 24.12
CA TRP A 659 -26.88 11.39 23.74
C TRP A 659 -26.49 11.67 22.29
N SER A 660 -27.43 12.17 21.49
CA SER A 660 -27.25 12.45 20.05
C SER A 660 -28.34 13.41 19.54
N THR A 661 -28.59 13.45 18.22
CA THR A 661 -29.82 14.00 17.63
C THR A 661 -30.80 12.85 17.38
N LYS A 662 -32.08 13.03 17.72
CA LYS A 662 -33.10 12.00 17.53
C LYS A 662 -33.37 11.71 16.05
N VAL A 663 -33.30 10.42 15.68
CA VAL A 663 -33.53 9.91 14.31
C VAL A 663 -34.76 8.99 14.23
N TRP A 664 -35.11 8.35 15.35
CA TRP A 664 -36.24 7.44 15.50
C TRP A 664 -37.17 7.97 16.58
N ASP A 665 -38.48 7.95 16.34
CA ASP A 665 -39.48 8.35 17.34
C ASP A 665 -39.47 7.41 18.53
N LYS A 666 -39.38 6.12 18.20
CA LYS A 666 -39.51 4.98 19.10
C LYS A 666 -38.83 3.76 18.49
N ILE A 667 -38.17 2.98 19.33
CA ILE A 667 -37.74 1.63 19.02
C ILE A 667 -38.42 0.69 20.04
N GLU A 668 -39.15 -0.30 19.54
CA GLU A 668 -39.84 -1.29 20.36
C GLU A 668 -39.12 -2.63 20.29
N ALA A 669 -38.99 -3.27 21.45
CA ALA A 669 -38.47 -4.62 21.53
C ALA A 669 -39.62 -5.62 21.70
N GLY A 670 -39.66 -6.62 20.82
CA GLY A 670 -40.56 -7.77 20.88
C GLY A 670 -39.79 -9.07 21.07
N ARG A 671 -40.51 -10.18 21.27
CA ARG A 671 -39.92 -11.53 21.34
C ARG A 671 -40.92 -12.59 20.90
N SER A 672 -40.41 -13.73 20.45
CA SER A 672 -41.23 -14.94 20.23
C SER A 672 -41.54 -15.66 21.54
N GLU A 673 -42.40 -16.69 21.46
CA GLU A 673 -42.43 -17.75 22.47
C GLU A 673 -41.09 -18.49 22.52
N ARG A 674 -40.74 -19.05 23.69
CA ARG A 674 -39.57 -19.92 23.85
C ARG A 674 -39.81 -21.23 23.09
N ARG A 675 -38.79 -21.72 22.39
CA ARG A 675 -38.84 -22.97 21.63
C ARG A 675 -37.59 -23.81 21.87
N ASN A 676 -37.58 -25.05 21.38
CA ASN A 676 -36.43 -25.96 21.47
C ASN A 676 -35.91 -26.13 22.91
N GLY A 677 -36.80 -26.41 23.86
CA GLY A 677 -36.45 -26.57 25.27
C GLY A 677 -35.42 -27.67 25.51
N ARG A 678 -34.47 -27.41 26.41
CA ARG A 678 -33.36 -28.29 26.77
C ARG A 678 -33.33 -28.48 28.29
N THR A 679 -33.34 -29.73 28.74
CA THR A 679 -33.37 -30.08 30.16
C THR A 679 -31.95 -30.17 30.74
N PRO A 680 -31.68 -29.53 31.89
CA PRO A 680 -30.37 -29.60 32.55
C PRO A 680 -30.13 -30.94 33.24
N GLY A 681 -28.88 -31.37 33.26
CA GLY A 681 -28.38 -32.53 33.99
C GLY A 681 -27.88 -32.21 35.40
N THR A 682 -27.01 -33.08 35.92
CA THR A 682 -26.29 -32.87 37.20
C THR A 682 -24.83 -33.26 37.03
N GLN A 683 -23.95 -32.32 37.36
CA GLN A 683 -22.51 -32.47 37.37
C GLN A 683 -21.98 -32.45 38.80
N TYR A 684 -20.93 -33.23 39.05
CA TYR A 684 -20.17 -33.23 40.29
C TYR A 684 -18.75 -32.74 40.00
N ASP A 685 -18.29 -31.75 40.76
CA ASP A 685 -16.93 -31.18 40.66
C ASP A 685 -16.30 -31.27 42.06
N ASP A 686 -15.30 -32.12 42.23
CA ASP A 686 -14.59 -32.35 43.49
C ASP A 686 -13.33 -31.50 43.64
N THR A 687 -13.10 -30.55 42.73
CA THR A 687 -11.98 -29.62 42.82
C THR A 687 -12.25 -28.52 43.84
N ASN A 688 -11.18 -27.93 44.37
CA ASN A 688 -11.25 -26.75 45.24
C ASN A 688 -11.73 -25.47 44.52
N ARG A 689 -11.90 -25.52 43.19
CA ARG A 689 -12.41 -24.42 42.36
C ARG A 689 -13.90 -24.56 42.04
N CYS A 690 -14.59 -25.52 42.64
CA CYS A 690 -16.01 -25.72 42.42
C CYS A 690 -16.84 -24.56 42.98
N VAL A 691 -17.75 -24.03 42.16
CA VAL A 691 -18.80 -23.09 42.58
C VAL A 691 -20.15 -23.78 42.39
N PRO A 692 -20.97 -23.93 43.44
CA PRO A 692 -22.26 -24.60 43.33
C PRO A 692 -23.21 -23.82 42.42
N GLN A 693 -23.95 -24.53 41.57
CA GLN A 693 -24.85 -23.94 40.56
C GLN A 693 -26.17 -24.71 40.51
N GLY A 694 -27.29 -23.97 40.44
CA GLY A 694 -28.61 -24.55 40.22
C GLY A 694 -28.85 -24.89 38.74
N PRO A 695 -29.76 -25.83 38.42
CA PRO A 695 -30.08 -26.17 37.04
C PRO A 695 -30.77 -25.01 36.32
N VAL A 696 -30.42 -24.79 35.05
CA VAL A 696 -31.04 -23.79 34.16
C VAL A 696 -31.53 -24.47 32.89
N GLU A 697 -32.80 -24.26 32.53
CA GLU A 697 -33.36 -24.74 31.26
C GLU A 697 -32.82 -23.95 30.07
N GLY A 698 -32.43 -24.67 29.01
CA GLY A 698 -32.07 -24.05 27.72
C GLY A 698 -33.28 -23.91 26.81
N PHE A 699 -33.23 -22.95 25.89
CA PHE A 699 -34.26 -22.69 24.89
C PHE A 699 -33.72 -21.76 23.80
N ASP A 700 -34.40 -21.68 22.67
CA ASP A 700 -34.17 -20.66 21.65
C ASP A 700 -35.29 -19.63 21.68
N ILE A 701 -34.99 -18.39 21.32
CA ILE A 701 -35.96 -17.30 21.28
C ILE A 701 -35.57 -16.27 20.22
N ASP A 702 -36.56 -15.76 19.49
CA ASP A 702 -36.34 -14.60 18.61
C ASP A 702 -36.63 -13.30 19.34
N ILE A 703 -35.86 -12.28 19.00
CA ILE A 703 -35.94 -10.92 19.49
C ILE A 703 -36.23 -10.03 18.30
N TYR A 704 -37.27 -9.20 18.43
CA TYR A 704 -37.66 -8.27 17.38
C TYR A 704 -37.28 -6.84 17.79
N ARG A 705 -36.65 -6.09 16.90
CA ARG A 705 -36.37 -4.65 17.06
C ARG A 705 -37.15 -3.87 16.01
N THR A 706 -38.22 -3.20 16.42
CA THR A 706 -39.10 -2.46 15.49
C THR A 706 -38.89 -0.96 15.61
N PHE A 707 -38.61 -0.31 14.49
CA PHE A 707 -38.27 1.11 14.39
C PHE A 707 -39.46 1.91 13.89
N PHE A 708 -39.71 3.05 14.53
CA PHE A 708 -40.78 3.98 14.16
C PHE A 708 -40.22 5.36 13.84
N ARG A 709 -40.77 5.99 12.79
CA ARG A 709 -40.54 7.39 12.41
C ARG A 709 -41.83 7.98 11.88
N ASP A 710 -42.12 9.22 12.25
CA ASP A 710 -43.36 9.93 11.99
C ASP A 710 -44.61 9.10 12.38
N GLY A 711 -44.51 8.38 13.50
CA GLY A 711 -45.55 7.48 14.01
C GLY A 711 -45.78 6.20 13.19
N LYS A 712 -45.02 5.96 12.11
CA LYS A 712 -45.13 4.78 11.24
C LYS A 712 -44.00 3.80 11.50
N LYS A 713 -44.30 2.50 11.40
CA LYS A 713 -43.30 1.43 11.42
C LYS A 713 -42.46 1.52 10.13
N VAL A 714 -41.14 1.69 10.28
CA VAL A 714 -40.20 1.81 9.16
C VAL A 714 -39.54 0.46 8.85
N LYS A 715 -39.00 -0.21 9.87
CA LYS A 715 -38.37 -1.53 9.72
C LYS A 715 -38.52 -2.38 10.99
N THR A 716 -38.40 -3.69 10.83
CA THR A 716 -38.20 -4.63 11.95
C THR A 716 -36.98 -5.47 11.64
N GLU A 717 -36.10 -5.59 12.62
CA GLU A 717 -34.99 -6.52 12.62
C GLU A 717 -35.32 -7.69 13.55
N THR A 718 -34.79 -8.85 13.22
CA THR A 718 -34.96 -10.08 14.00
C THR A 718 -33.59 -10.63 14.32
N ASP A 719 -33.39 -10.99 15.57
CA ASP A 719 -32.23 -11.72 16.05
C ASP A 719 -32.67 -12.97 16.82
N THR A 720 -31.80 -13.97 16.95
CA THR A 720 -32.10 -15.25 17.62
C THR A 720 -31.05 -15.56 18.68
N ALA A 721 -31.48 -15.62 19.94
CA ALA A 721 -30.65 -16.10 21.03
C ALA A 721 -30.86 -17.60 21.25
N ASN A 722 -29.75 -18.34 21.37
CA ASN A 722 -29.74 -19.78 21.60
C ASN A 722 -29.12 -20.08 22.97
N TYR A 723 -29.95 -20.51 23.93
CA TYR A 723 -29.49 -20.85 25.28
C TYR A 723 -29.35 -22.35 25.46
N GLN A 724 -28.16 -22.77 25.88
CA GLN A 724 -27.91 -24.12 26.36
C GLN A 724 -28.55 -24.33 27.74
N ALA A 725 -28.83 -25.58 28.09
CA ALA A 725 -29.16 -25.92 29.46
C ALA A 725 -27.88 -25.90 30.30
N ALA A 726 -27.97 -25.37 31.53
CA ALA A 726 -26.86 -25.41 32.48
C ALA A 726 -27.15 -26.44 33.57
N ASP A 727 -26.26 -27.42 33.70
CA ASP A 727 -26.41 -28.49 34.69
C ASP A 727 -26.40 -27.94 36.12
N ARG A 728 -27.05 -28.67 37.02
CA ARG A 728 -26.85 -28.48 38.46
C ARG A 728 -25.44 -28.92 38.81
N VAL A 729 -24.61 -28.03 39.34
CA VAL A 729 -23.26 -28.34 39.82
C VAL A 729 -23.29 -28.57 41.32
N VAL A 730 -22.92 -29.78 41.74
CA VAL A 730 -22.76 -30.17 43.14
C VAL A 730 -21.28 -30.28 43.46
N CYS A 731 -20.80 -29.46 44.39
CA CYS A 731 -19.40 -29.52 44.82
C CYS A 731 -19.15 -30.75 45.70
N GLY A 732 -18.18 -31.56 45.28
CA GLY A 732 -17.82 -32.82 45.92
C GLY A 732 -17.88 -34.01 44.97
N LYS A 733 -17.48 -35.17 45.49
CA LYS A 733 -17.42 -36.41 44.71
C LYS A 733 -18.80 -36.88 44.31
N LYS A 734 -18.92 -37.36 43.06
CA LYS A 734 -20.11 -38.07 42.60
C LYS A 734 -20.39 -39.25 43.55
N PRO A 735 -21.62 -39.39 44.09
CA PRO A 735 -22.00 -40.55 44.87
C PRO A 735 -21.71 -41.81 44.06
N LYS A 736 -21.08 -42.82 44.68
CA LYS A 736 -21.02 -44.15 44.08
C LYS A 736 -22.46 -44.64 44.02
N GLY A 737 -22.97 -44.89 42.81
CA GLY A 737 -24.33 -45.43 42.66
C GLY A 737 -24.44 -46.77 43.39
N ASP A 738 -25.56 -46.98 44.08
CA ASP A 738 -25.90 -48.26 44.71
C ASP A 738 -26.08 -49.39 43.69
#